data_AF-A0A1U8BP83-F1
#
_entry.id   AF-A0A1U8BP83-F1
#
_cell.length_a   1.000
_cell.length_b   1.000
_cell.length_c   1.000
_cell.angle_alpha   90.00
_cell.angle_beta   90.00
_cell.angle_gamma   90.00
#
_symmetry.space_group_name_H-M   'P 1'
#
loop_
_entity.id
_entity.type
_entity.pdbx_description
1 polymer ?
#
loop_
_entity_poly.entity_id
_entity_poly.type
_entity_poly.pdbx_seq_one_letter_code
_entity_poly.pdbx_strand_id
1 'polypeptide(L)'
;MTMAFVFSVLLLGLCGHIASGGQSTSTSTPGALNYELPTSEYETPDTFNAGIVGPLYGMVHIFLNVVQPNDFPLEMVRKIIQKNFDFSVDSKEIAYYEIGVLICAALGLLVIILMPLVGCFFCMCRCCNKCGGEMHQRQKQNESCRRRCLAVSLLVICLLMSLGVMYGFVANHQVRTWIKRTQKLADSNYRDLQVLLNETPKQIDYILVQYNTTKDKAFSDLDGIDSLLGGRIKDQLKPKAIPVLDSIKTMATAIKQTRDALQSMSSSLKSINDGSTQLSANLTSVRNSVETSLNSSDCAADPARRICDSIRSGLSNLGSNHDSTQLPSVDGELNTINDIYKTDLESLITKGYTSIDEIPAKVGSQTLAVIADVKKALDSISSNITSVSQSIPIKEVLFDVSNYINDSNSYLQQELPKLEEYDSYWWLGGLIACFLLTLIVTFFFLGLLCGVYGYDKRATPTRRGCVSNTGGIFLMAGVGFSFLFCWILMILVVVTFVIGANVEKLLCEPYANKKLLQVLDTPYLLKEDWQFFLSGLILKNSNINLTFEQVYRDCKGGRGVYATFHLDNVFNITENFNIEKHTGKIKKELENLNVNIDNIELLDKTGKKNLEDFAHSGIDAINYSMYLKEAEKSPTKMDLLAFASSLEEKANQLPDGKLKQALNTDVQNIRTIHHQQVIPLQQSLNTLKQSVWTLERTSEKLPEKVNKIIVSLESAQNFLINNVSSIVIEETMKYGGTIIGYFERYLKWVSYAITEKMTSCKPLATAMDSAVNGVLCGYGADPLNLFWFGIGKATVLLLPAIIIAVKLAKYYRRMDSEDVYDDVETVPMKNLENGSNGYHKDHLYGVHNPVMTSPSRY
;
A
#
# COMPACT_ATOMS: atom_id res chain seq x y z
N MET A 1 -22.73 44.69 28.91
CA MET A 1 -23.54 43.46 28.73
C MET A 1 -22.79 42.39 27.93
N THR A 2 -21.96 42.77 26.96
CA THR A 2 -21.15 41.89 26.08
C THR A 2 -20.19 40.91 26.79
N MET A 3 -19.44 41.35 27.81
CA MET A 3 -18.48 40.49 28.54
C MET A 3 -19.09 39.22 29.17
N ALA A 4 -20.36 39.27 29.59
CA ALA A 4 -21.04 38.10 30.15
C ALA A 4 -21.42 37.07 29.08
N PHE A 5 -21.68 37.52 27.84
CA PHE A 5 -22.04 36.67 26.72
C PHE A 5 -20.84 35.88 26.20
N VAL A 6 -19.66 36.52 26.13
CA VAL A 6 -18.38 35.87 25.80
C VAL A 6 -18.06 34.74 26.78
N PHE A 7 -18.33 34.94 28.07
CA PHE A 7 -18.13 33.91 29.11
C PHE A 7 -19.03 32.68 28.95
N SER A 8 -20.21 32.81 28.34
CA SER A 8 -21.12 31.68 28.09
C SER A 8 -20.72 30.84 26.88
N VAL A 9 -20.12 31.46 25.85
CA VAL A 9 -19.63 30.74 24.65
C VAL A 9 -18.40 29.89 24.98
N LEU A 10 -17.55 30.35 25.89
CA LEU A 10 -16.32 29.65 26.31
C LEU A 10 -16.53 28.32 27.04
N LEU A 11 -17.75 27.97 27.45
CA LEU A 11 -18.08 26.71 28.12
C LEU A 11 -18.48 25.57 27.15
N LEU A 12 -18.64 25.86 25.85
CA LEU A 12 -19.19 24.90 24.87
C LEU A 12 -18.13 24.23 23.97
N GLY A 13 -16.86 24.62 24.04
CA GLY A 13 -15.80 24.16 23.12
C GLY A 13 -15.12 22.81 23.45
N LEU A 14 -15.62 22.04 24.42
CA LEU A 14 -14.90 20.90 25.03
C LEU A 14 -15.19 19.51 24.43
N CYS A 15 -15.71 19.40 23.21
CA CYS A 15 -15.95 18.11 22.52
C CYS A 15 -15.60 18.18 21.02
N GLY A 16 -14.61 17.40 20.57
CA GLY A 16 -14.12 17.46 19.19
C GLY A 16 -13.05 16.42 18.80
N HIS A 17 -13.41 15.13 18.87
CA HIS A 17 -12.86 13.93 18.21
C HIS A 17 -11.37 13.77 17.77
N ILE A 18 -10.88 12.56 18.07
CA ILE A 18 -9.73 11.88 17.43
C ILE A 18 -10.22 11.10 16.19
N ALA A 19 -9.43 11.05 15.13
CA ALA A 19 -9.49 10.00 14.10
C ALA A 19 -8.10 9.72 13.50
N SER A 20 -7.78 8.44 13.29
CA SER A 20 -6.54 7.94 12.68
C SER A 20 -6.79 7.49 11.24
N GLY A 21 -5.82 7.68 10.35
CA GLY A 21 -5.84 7.15 8.98
C GLY A 21 -4.57 6.34 8.70
N GLY A 22 -4.68 5.01 8.72
CA GLY A 22 -3.64 4.11 8.22
C GLY A 22 -3.77 3.91 6.71
N GLN A 23 -2.65 3.83 6.00
CA GLN A 23 -2.62 3.66 4.54
C GLN A 23 -2.15 2.24 4.16
N SER A 24 -2.78 1.66 3.14
CA SER A 24 -2.62 0.26 2.74
C SER A 24 -1.45 0.03 1.80
N THR A 25 -0.69 -1.05 2.01
CA THR A 25 0.38 -1.54 1.12
C THR A 25 -0.17 -2.29 -0.10
N SER A 26 0.48 -2.10 -1.25
CA SER A 26 0.15 -2.75 -2.53
C SER A 26 0.96 -4.04 -2.75
N THR A 27 0.31 -5.08 -3.27
CA THR A 27 0.92 -6.37 -3.62
C THR A 27 1.62 -6.34 -4.99
N SER A 28 2.81 -6.93 -5.08
CA SER A 28 3.63 -6.97 -6.30
C SER A 28 3.43 -8.24 -7.14
N THR A 29 3.54 -8.11 -8.46
CA THR A 29 3.40 -9.22 -9.43
C THR A 29 4.76 -9.82 -9.78
N PRO A 30 4.95 -11.16 -9.80
CA PRO A 30 6.22 -11.78 -10.17
C PRO A 30 6.64 -11.49 -11.62
N GLY A 31 7.93 -11.22 -11.83
CA GLY A 31 8.51 -11.00 -13.16
C GLY A 31 8.55 -9.54 -13.65
N ALA A 32 7.95 -8.60 -12.90
CA ALA A 32 8.17 -7.17 -13.14
C ALA A 32 9.51 -6.72 -12.52
N LEU A 33 10.30 -5.94 -13.28
CA LEU A 33 11.37 -5.11 -12.73
C LEU A 33 10.74 -4.03 -11.83
N ASN A 34 10.66 -4.34 -10.53
CA ASN A 34 10.14 -3.47 -9.49
C ASN A 34 11.33 -2.81 -8.79
N TYR A 35 11.47 -1.49 -8.98
CA TYR A 35 12.51 -0.71 -8.33
C TYR A 35 11.87 0.16 -7.25
N GLU A 36 12.23 -0.06 -5.99
CA GLU A 36 11.75 0.72 -4.84
C GLU A 36 12.92 1.43 -4.18
N LEU A 37 12.75 2.71 -3.85
CA LEU A 37 13.75 3.49 -3.12
C LEU A 37 13.75 3.12 -1.64
N PRO A 38 14.91 2.98 -0.98
CA PRO A 38 14.98 2.84 0.47
C PRO A 38 14.34 4.05 1.18
N THR A 39 13.43 3.79 2.12
CA THR A 39 12.78 4.83 2.93
C THR A 39 13.59 5.12 4.19
N SER A 40 13.93 6.38 4.41
CA SER A 40 14.54 6.85 5.66
C SER A 40 13.46 7.10 6.73
N GLU A 41 13.71 6.66 7.96
CA GLU A 41 12.90 7.03 9.13
C GLU A 41 13.51 8.28 9.79
N TYR A 42 12.65 9.13 10.35
CA TYR A 42 13.02 10.38 11.03
C TYR A 42 12.47 10.38 12.47
N GLU A 43 13.22 10.94 13.41
CA GLU A 43 12.90 10.95 14.83
C GLU A 43 11.92 12.05 15.26
N THR A 44 11.94 13.20 14.58
CA THR A 44 11.19 14.39 15.00
C THR A 44 9.71 14.27 14.65
N PRO A 45 8.79 14.58 15.59
CA PRO A 45 7.35 14.54 15.31
C PRO A 45 6.90 15.69 14.40
N ASP A 46 6.05 15.38 13.42
CA ASP A 46 5.47 16.36 12.49
C ASP A 46 4.40 17.28 13.12
N THR A 47 3.99 17.02 14.36
CA THR A 47 2.88 17.74 15.02
C THR A 47 3.18 18.07 16.47
N PHE A 48 2.89 19.31 16.87
CA PHE A 48 3.10 19.83 18.22
C PHE A 48 1.75 19.96 18.92
N ASN A 49 1.52 19.14 19.94
CA ASN A 49 0.26 19.14 20.70
C ASN A 49 0.50 19.64 22.14
N ALA A 50 -0.21 20.68 22.54
CA ALA A 50 -0.22 21.24 23.91
C ALA A 50 -0.84 20.31 24.97
N GLY A 51 -1.42 19.17 24.56
CA GLY A 51 -1.97 18.14 25.43
C GLY A 51 -3.11 18.67 26.30
N ILE A 52 -3.06 18.37 27.60
CA ILE A 52 -4.10 18.73 28.58
C ILE A 52 -4.28 20.26 28.71
N VAL A 53 -3.26 21.06 28.36
CA VAL A 53 -3.30 22.54 28.46
C VAL A 53 -3.87 23.19 27.20
N GLY A 54 -3.95 22.48 26.06
CA GLY A 54 -4.43 23.02 24.78
C GLY A 54 -5.76 23.78 24.84
N PRO A 55 -6.81 23.30 25.55
CA PRO A 55 -8.06 24.05 25.70
C PRO A 55 -7.91 25.40 26.42
N LEU A 56 -6.92 25.55 27.30
CA LEU A 56 -6.63 26.82 27.97
C LEU A 56 -5.96 27.80 27.03
N TYR A 57 -5.05 27.36 26.15
CA TYR A 57 -4.49 28.22 25.10
C TYR A 57 -5.58 28.64 24.11
N GLY A 58 -6.43 27.70 23.68
CA GLY A 58 -7.65 27.98 22.88
C GLY A 58 -8.50 29.14 23.40
N MET A 59 -8.74 29.18 24.72
CA MET A 59 -9.45 30.29 25.38
C MET A 59 -8.73 31.64 25.23
N VAL A 60 -7.39 31.67 25.25
CA VAL A 60 -6.61 32.90 25.08
C VAL A 60 -6.55 33.34 23.62
N HIS A 61 -6.37 32.43 22.65
CA HIS A 61 -6.44 32.80 21.23
C HIS A 61 -7.82 33.40 20.87
N ILE A 62 -8.93 32.85 21.40
CA ILE A 62 -10.27 33.45 21.23
C ILE A 62 -10.32 34.89 21.75
N PHE A 63 -9.72 35.17 22.93
CA PHE A 63 -9.65 36.53 23.45
C PHE A 63 -8.76 37.43 22.58
N LEU A 64 -7.60 36.94 22.13
CA LEU A 64 -6.70 37.68 21.25
C LEU A 64 -7.33 37.96 19.88
N ASN A 65 -8.20 37.09 19.36
CA ASN A 65 -8.99 37.34 18.15
C ASN A 65 -10.04 38.44 18.33
N VAL A 66 -10.55 38.64 19.55
CA VAL A 66 -11.47 39.76 19.86
C VAL A 66 -10.71 41.07 20.08
N VAL A 67 -9.51 41.01 20.67
CA VAL A 67 -8.66 42.19 20.89
C VAL A 67 -7.97 42.64 19.60
N GLN A 68 -7.52 41.70 18.77
CA GLN A 68 -6.88 41.93 17.49
C GLN A 68 -7.59 41.12 16.38
N PRO A 69 -8.67 41.68 15.81
CA PRO A 69 -9.41 41.06 14.71
C PRO A 69 -8.86 41.43 13.33
N ASN A 70 -7.89 42.35 13.23
CA ASN A 70 -7.39 42.84 11.95
C ASN A 70 -6.49 41.80 11.25
N ASP A 71 -6.57 41.76 9.93
CA ASP A 71 -5.70 40.93 9.09
C ASP A 71 -4.22 41.32 9.22
N PHE A 72 -3.34 40.33 9.06
CA PHE A 72 -1.89 40.49 9.10
C PHE A 72 -1.37 41.58 8.14
N PRO A 73 -0.60 42.58 8.62
CA PRO A 73 -0.29 43.79 7.86
C PRO A 73 0.96 43.61 6.97
N LEU A 74 0.77 42.93 5.84
CA LEU A 74 1.85 42.53 4.91
C LEU A 74 2.79 43.69 4.51
N GLU A 75 2.23 44.83 4.09
CA GLU A 75 2.99 45.99 3.61
C GLU A 75 3.80 46.68 4.72
N MET A 76 3.25 46.74 5.94
CA MET A 76 3.94 47.26 7.12
C MET A 76 5.16 46.40 7.46
N VAL A 77 5.00 45.07 7.51
CA VAL A 77 6.11 44.15 7.80
C VAL A 77 7.17 44.23 6.70
N ARG A 78 6.77 44.36 5.44
CA ARG A 78 7.69 44.60 4.30
C ARG A 78 8.52 45.87 4.50
N LYS A 79 7.89 47.02 4.78
CA LYS A 79 8.60 48.30 5.05
C LYS A 79 9.62 48.17 6.19
N ILE A 80 9.25 47.47 7.28
CA ILE A 80 10.12 47.23 8.44
C ILE A 80 11.36 46.43 8.03
N ILE A 81 11.19 45.32 7.30
CA ILE A 81 12.32 44.47 6.86
C ILE A 81 13.24 45.24 5.89
N GLN A 82 12.67 46.02 4.98
CA GLN A 82 13.43 46.89 4.06
C GLN A 82 14.10 48.10 4.76
N LYS A 83 13.88 48.31 6.06
CA LYS A 83 14.31 49.51 6.82
C LYS A 83 13.79 50.83 6.25
N ASN A 84 12.76 50.79 5.41
CA ASN A 84 12.08 51.92 4.77
C ASN A 84 10.86 52.39 5.57
N PHE A 85 10.80 52.08 6.86
CA PHE A 85 9.69 52.39 7.75
C PHE A 85 9.83 53.81 8.32
N ASP A 86 8.86 54.69 8.05
CA ASP A 86 8.82 56.05 8.60
C ASP A 86 7.77 56.15 9.70
N PHE A 87 8.24 56.24 10.96
CA PHE A 87 7.38 56.36 12.14
C PHE A 87 6.43 57.58 12.08
N SER A 88 6.76 58.64 11.33
CA SER A 88 5.89 59.82 11.20
C SER A 88 4.71 59.61 10.25
N VAL A 89 4.83 58.68 9.29
CA VAL A 89 3.81 58.39 8.27
C VAL A 89 3.05 57.09 8.59
N ASP A 90 3.79 56.02 8.87
CA ASP A 90 3.28 54.65 8.98
C ASP A 90 2.68 54.34 10.37
N SER A 91 2.96 55.15 11.39
CA SER A 91 2.44 54.93 12.76
C SER A 91 0.91 54.91 12.85
N LYS A 92 0.19 55.53 11.91
CA LYS A 92 -1.29 55.45 11.82
C LYS A 92 -1.76 54.05 11.42
N GLU A 93 -1.02 53.37 10.55
CA GLU A 93 -1.33 52.02 10.08
C GLU A 93 -1.07 51.01 11.20
N ILE A 94 0.07 51.15 11.92
CA ILE A 94 0.34 50.40 13.16
C ILE A 94 -0.77 50.62 14.19
N ALA A 95 -1.11 51.89 14.48
CA ALA A 95 -2.07 52.22 15.51
C ALA A 95 -3.50 51.76 15.19
N TYR A 96 -3.86 51.66 13.90
CA TYR A 96 -5.12 51.05 13.47
C TYR A 96 -5.09 49.53 13.58
N TYR A 97 -3.99 48.89 13.16
CA TYR A 97 -3.79 47.45 13.34
C TYR A 97 -3.87 47.10 14.84
N GLU A 98 -2.98 47.61 15.68
CA GLU A 98 -2.91 47.26 17.11
C GLU A 98 -3.98 47.93 18.00
N ILE A 99 -5.03 48.54 17.45
CA ILE A 99 -5.91 49.46 18.20
C ILE A 99 -6.52 48.84 19.47
N GLY A 100 -6.92 47.57 19.45
CA GLY A 100 -7.45 46.88 20.63
C GLY A 100 -6.37 46.54 21.67
N VAL A 101 -5.15 46.23 21.23
CA VAL A 101 -3.98 46.03 22.11
C VAL A 101 -3.62 47.35 22.79
N LEU A 102 -3.58 48.46 22.03
CA LEU A 102 -3.35 49.80 22.54
C LEU A 102 -4.44 50.24 23.55
N ILE A 103 -5.71 49.97 23.28
CA ILE A 103 -6.82 50.23 24.23
C ILE A 103 -6.62 49.42 25.52
N CYS A 104 -6.30 48.12 25.44
CA CYS A 104 -6.06 47.28 26.61
C CYS A 104 -4.83 47.75 27.42
N ALA A 105 -3.74 48.11 26.75
CA ALA A 105 -2.55 48.66 27.38
C ALA A 105 -2.83 50.00 28.07
N ALA A 106 -3.57 50.91 27.42
CA ALA A 106 -3.98 52.20 28.00
C ALA A 106 -4.87 52.02 29.23
N LEU A 107 -5.83 51.08 29.21
CA LEU A 107 -6.63 50.73 30.38
C LEU A 107 -5.77 50.15 31.51
N GLY A 108 -4.77 49.33 31.19
CA GLY A 108 -3.81 48.82 32.17
C GLY A 108 -2.97 49.94 32.81
N LEU A 109 -2.43 50.85 32.00
CA LEU A 109 -1.69 52.04 32.46
C LEU A 109 -2.56 52.96 33.34
N LEU A 110 -3.83 53.15 33.01
CA LEU A 110 -4.77 53.86 33.87
C LEU A 110 -4.94 53.18 35.24
N VAL A 111 -5.01 51.83 35.31
CA VAL A 111 -5.04 51.13 36.59
C VAL A 111 -3.72 51.30 37.35
N ILE A 112 -2.56 51.23 36.68
CA ILE A 112 -1.24 51.40 37.30
C ILE A 112 -1.11 52.78 37.96
N ILE A 113 -1.63 53.85 37.35
CA ILE A 113 -1.58 55.21 37.90
C ILE A 113 -2.68 55.45 38.94
N LEU A 114 -3.93 55.07 38.64
CA LEU A 114 -5.07 55.38 39.50
C LEU A 114 -5.09 54.54 40.78
N MET A 115 -4.62 53.30 40.75
CA MET A 115 -4.68 52.41 41.92
C MET A 115 -3.88 52.91 43.14
N PRO A 116 -2.60 53.32 43.04
CA PRO A 116 -1.88 53.89 44.17
C PRO A 116 -2.43 55.25 44.60
N LEU A 117 -2.93 56.08 43.67
CA LEU A 117 -3.59 57.35 44.00
C LEU A 117 -4.87 57.12 44.82
N VAL A 118 -5.77 56.26 44.34
CA VAL A 118 -7.01 55.88 45.04
C VAL A 118 -6.67 55.20 46.37
N GLY A 119 -5.64 54.36 46.44
CA GLY A 119 -5.16 53.76 47.69
C GLY A 119 -4.69 54.79 48.71
N CYS A 120 -3.94 55.81 48.27
CA CYS A 120 -3.49 56.92 49.11
C CYS A 120 -4.67 57.76 49.61
N PHE A 121 -5.57 58.19 48.71
CA PHE A 121 -6.79 58.91 49.09
C PHE A 121 -7.69 58.08 50.01
N PHE A 122 -7.85 56.78 49.76
CA PHE A 122 -8.61 55.87 50.61
C PHE A 122 -7.99 55.76 52.00
N CYS A 123 -6.67 55.64 52.11
CA CYS A 123 -5.94 55.62 53.37
C CYS A 123 -6.12 56.92 54.15
N MET A 124 -5.85 58.08 53.53
CA MET A 124 -6.05 59.40 54.16
C MET A 124 -7.49 59.62 54.61
N CYS A 125 -8.47 59.33 53.74
CA CYS A 125 -9.89 59.42 54.09
C CYS A 125 -10.23 58.49 55.27
N ARG A 126 -9.66 57.28 55.31
CA ARG A 126 -9.87 56.30 56.38
C ARG A 126 -9.29 56.77 57.71
N CYS A 127 -8.11 57.40 57.71
CA CYS A 127 -7.53 58.03 58.90
C CYS A 127 -8.40 59.19 59.42
N CYS A 128 -9.06 59.92 58.52
CA CYS A 128 -10.08 60.93 58.86
C CYS A 128 -11.48 60.35 59.10
N ASN A 129 -11.59 59.08 59.51
CA ASN A 129 -12.83 58.33 59.74
C ASN A 129 -13.79 58.16 58.53
N LYS A 130 -13.51 58.73 57.36
CA LYS A 130 -14.30 58.54 56.13
C LYS A 130 -13.95 57.19 55.46
N CYS A 131 -14.57 56.88 54.31
CA CYS A 131 -14.34 55.63 53.56
C CYS A 131 -14.43 54.33 54.41
N GLY A 132 -15.29 54.34 55.44
CA GLY A 132 -15.46 53.23 56.37
C GLY A 132 -14.38 53.09 57.44
N GLY A 133 -13.62 54.16 57.73
CA GLY A 133 -12.75 54.30 58.90
C GLY A 133 -13.54 54.35 60.19
N GLU A 134 -14.61 55.16 60.22
CA GLU A 134 -15.59 55.27 61.30
C GLU A 134 -16.16 53.89 61.64
N MET A 135 -15.86 53.41 62.86
CA MET A 135 -16.34 52.16 63.45
C MET A 135 -17.78 52.32 63.98
N HIS A 136 -18.65 52.87 63.14
CA HIS A 136 -20.06 53.03 63.40
C HIS A 136 -20.87 52.26 62.34
N GLN A 137 -21.88 51.51 62.78
CA GLN A 137 -22.82 50.81 61.91
C GLN A 137 -24.21 51.45 62.01
N ARG A 138 -24.64 52.08 60.90
CA ARG A 138 -26.01 52.55 60.72
C ARG A 138 -26.94 51.43 60.31
N GLN A 139 -28.08 51.31 60.99
CA GLN A 139 -29.06 50.26 60.73
C GLN A 139 -29.80 50.53 59.41
N LYS A 140 -29.94 49.51 58.55
CA LYS A 140 -30.56 49.66 57.22
C LYS A 140 -31.57 48.56 56.95
N GLN A 141 -32.69 48.95 56.34
CA GLN A 141 -33.70 48.02 55.86
C GLN A 141 -33.04 46.95 54.95
N ASN A 142 -33.39 45.68 55.18
CA ASN A 142 -32.83 44.50 54.50
C ASN A 142 -31.32 44.23 54.68
N GLU A 143 -30.73 44.58 55.84
CA GLU A 143 -29.33 44.33 56.17
C GLU A 143 -28.86 42.89 55.89
N SER A 144 -29.65 41.90 56.33
CA SER A 144 -29.33 40.47 56.20
C SER A 144 -29.19 40.00 54.74
N CYS A 145 -30.06 40.49 53.86
CA CYS A 145 -30.02 40.23 52.42
C CYS A 145 -28.80 40.89 51.78
N ARG A 146 -28.53 42.15 52.13
CA ARG A 146 -27.39 42.92 51.62
C ARG A 146 -26.04 42.29 52.01
N ARG A 147 -25.89 41.85 53.26
CA ARG A 147 -24.68 41.15 53.72
C ARG A 147 -24.46 39.84 52.97
N ARG A 148 -25.52 39.02 52.82
CA ARG A 148 -25.47 37.76 52.07
C ARG A 148 -25.09 37.97 50.61
N CYS A 149 -25.71 38.95 49.95
CA CYS A 149 -25.39 39.31 48.56
C CYS A 149 -23.91 39.70 48.41
N LEU A 150 -23.39 40.61 49.26
CA LEU A 150 -21.98 41.00 49.24
C LEU A 150 -21.02 39.82 49.51
N ALA A 151 -21.36 38.94 50.46
CA ALA A 151 -20.56 37.74 50.75
C ALA A 151 -20.54 36.74 49.58
N VAL A 152 -21.69 36.47 48.95
CA VAL A 152 -21.78 35.59 47.77
C VAL A 152 -21.05 36.22 46.57
N SER A 153 -21.23 37.53 46.32
CA SER A 153 -20.49 38.22 45.26
C SER A 153 -18.98 38.15 45.47
N LEU A 154 -18.49 38.38 46.69
CA LEU A 154 -17.07 38.28 46.99
C LEU A 154 -16.57 36.84 46.83
N LEU A 155 -17.35 35.83 47.25
CA LEU A 155 -17.02 34.42 47.08
C LEU A 155 -16.89 34.04 45.60
N VAL A 156 -17.84 34.44 44.76
CA VAL A 156 -17.78 34.20 43.30
C VAL A 156 -16.55 34.89 42.69
N ILE A 157 -16.25 36.13 43.08
CA ILE A 157 -15.06 36.84 42.62
C ILE A 157 -13.79 36.12 43.09
N CYS A 158 -13.71 35.63 44.33
CA CYS A 158 -12.57 34.85 44.84
C CYS A 158 -12.36 33.55 44.04
N LEU A 159 -13.43 32.80 43.73
CA LEU A 159 -13.34 31.60 42.90
C LEU A 159 -12.83 31.91 41.48
N LEU A 160 -13.31 33.00 40.87
CA LEU A 160 -12.87 33.44 39.54
C LEU A 160 -11.41 33.94 39.54
N MET A 161 -10.94 34.56 40.64
CA MET A 161 -9.54 34.93 40.86
C MET A 161 -8.67 33.68 41.05
N SER A 162 -9.08 32.72 41.88
CA SER A 162 -8.38 31.45 42.07
C SER A 162 -8.18 30.68 40.76
N LEU A 163 -9.17 30.69 39.86
CA LEU A 163 -9.04 30.09 38.53
C LEU A 163 -7.98 30.83 37.68
N GLY A 164 -7.93 32.16 37.72
CA GLY A 164 -6.89 32.95 37.05
C GLY A 164 -5.48 32.71 37.62
N VAL A 165 -5.37 32.55 38.94
CA VAL A 165 -4.12 32.18 39.62
C VAL A 165 -3.68 30.77 39.24
N MET A 166 -4.62 29.81 39.11
CA MET A 166 -4.31 28.46 38.63
C MET A 166 -3.73 28.50 37.20
N TYR A 167 -4.31 29.31 36.30
CA TYR A 167 -3.76 29.51 34.95
C TYR A 167 -2.34 30.07 35.00
N GLY A 168 -2.07 31.04 35.88
CA GLY A 168 -0.72 31.58 36.12
C GLY A 168 0.28 30.51 36.58
N PHE A 169 -0.09 29.66 37.54
CA PHE A 169 0.76 28.53 37.98
C PHE A 169 0.99 27.49 36.88
N VAL A 170 -0.04 27.13 36.10
CA VAL A 170 0.08 26.17 34.99
C VAL A 170 1.01 26.72 33.91
N ALA A 171 0.82 27.98 33.50
CA ALA A 171 1.68 28.65 32.55
C ALA A 171 3.13 28.70 33.03
N ASN A 172 3.37 29.17 34.26
CA ASN A 172 4.71 29.26 34.84
C ASN A 172 5.40 27.89 34.96
N HIS A 173 4.64 26.81 35.16
CA HIS A 173 5.16 25.45 35.14
C HIS A 173 5.56 24.98 33.73
N GLN A 174 4.80 25.33 32.70
CA GLN A 174 5.14 24.96 31.32
C GLN A 174 6.45 25.64 30.87
N VAL A 175 6.61 26.94 31.16
CA VAL A 175 7.83 27.70 30.80
C VAL A 175 9.09 27.03 31.36
N ARG A 176 9.08 26.62 32.63
CA ARG A 176 10.21 25.89 33.27
C ARG A 176 10.59 24.56 32.61
N THR A 177 9.72 24.01 31.74
CA THR A 177 10.02 22.80 30.97
C THR A 177 10.37 23.07 29.51
N TRP A 178 10.28 24.33 29.05
CA TRP A 178 10.54 24.76 27.68
C TRP A 178 11.95 24.36 27.24
N ILE A 179 12.99 24.84 27.91
CA ILE A 179 14.38 24.68 27.44
C ILE A 179 14.76 23.22 27.20
N LYS A 180 14.37 22.31 28.09
CA LYS A 180 14.62 20.86 27.94
C LYS A 180 13.85 20.23 26.77
N ARG A 181 12.63 20.72 26.48
CA ARG A 181 11.87 20.30 25.30
C ARG A 181 12.47 20.87 24.01
N THR A 182 12.91 22.13 24.02
CA THR A 182 13.60 22.78 22.90
C THR A 182 14.92 22.09 22.58
N GLN A 183 15.75 21.78 23.58
CA GLN A 183 16.99 21.04 23.37
C GLN A 183 16.71 19.67 22.72
N LYS A 184 15.76 18.90 23.27
CA LYS A 184 15.37 17.61 22.67
C LYS A 184 14.94 17.74 21.21
N LEU A 185 14.18 18.80 20.87
CA LEU A 185 13.73 19.08 19.51
C LEU A 185 14.85 19.57 18.59
N ALA A 186 15.76 20.42 19.08
CA ALA A 186 16.94 20.83 18.33
C ALA A 186 17.83 19.63 18.02
N ASP A 187 18.08 18.78 19.01
CA ASP A 187 18.89 17.57 18.88
C ASP A 187 18.27 16.56 17.89
N SER A 188 16.95 16.35 17.91
CA SER A 188 16.28 15.43 16.97
C SER A 188 16.25 15.99 15.55
N ASN A 189 15.95 17.28 15.37
CA ASN A 189 15.98 17.92 14.04
C ASN A 189 17.40 17.92 13.46
N TYR A 190 18.42 18.16 14.27
CA TYR A 190 19.82 18.06 13.84
C TYR A 190 20.15 16.64 13.36
N ARG A 191 19.71 15.60 14.08
CA ARG A 191 19.87 14.20 13.63
C ARG A 191 19.12 13.93 12.33
N ASP A 192 17.87 14.36 12.18
CA ASP A 192 17.08 14.14 10.97
C ASP A 192 17.66 14.86 9.74
N LEU A 193 18.20 16.07 9.93
CA LEU A 193 18.93 16.80 8.89
C LEU A 193 20.27 16.13 8.55
N GLN A 194 20.97 15.54 9.52
CA GLN A 194 22.15 14.72 9.25
C GLN A 194 21.79 13.40 8.52
N VAL A 195 20.66 12.77 8.84
CA VAL A 195 20.13 11.61 8.08
C VAL A 195 19.82 12.02 6.64
N LEU A 196 19.13 13.15 6.43
CA LEU A 196 18.85 13.71 5.10
C LEU A 196 20.13 13.83 4.24
N LEU A 197 21.18 14.44 4.80
CA LEU A 197 22.46 14.62 4.11
C LEU A 197 23.18 13.30 3.83
N ASN A 198 23.18 12.36 4.79
CA ASN A 198 23.92 11.11 4.69
C ASN A 198 23.21 10.05 3.84
N GLU A 199 21.89 10.07 3.73
CA GLU A 199 21.11 9.15 2.88
C GLU A 199 21.05 9.60 1.42
N THR A 200 21.15 10.90 1.14
CA THR A 200 21.18 11.44 -0.24
C THR A 200 22.21 10.73 -1.15
N PRO A 201 23.51 10.63 -0.80
CA PRO A 201 24.49 9.92 -1.64
C PRO A 201 24.21 8.42 -1.74
N LYS A 202 23.70 7.79 -0.67
CA LYS A 202 23.39 6.34 -0.66
C LYS A 202 22.23 6.00 -1.60
N GLN A 203 21.21 6.85 -1.67
CA GLN A 203 20.10 6.64 -2.61
C GLN A 203 20.56 6.78 -4.07
N ILE A 204 21.52 7.67 -4.37
CA ILE A 204 22.13 7.77 -5.70
C ILE A 204 22.89 6.48 -6.03
N ASP A 205 23.81 6.05 -5.15
CA ASP A 205 24.58 4.82 -5.34
C ASP A 205 23.64 3.60 -5.51
N TYR A 206 22.54 3.54 -4.75
CA TYR A 206 21.50 2.51 -4.93
C TYR A 206 20.85 2.57 -6.32
N ILE A 207 20.42 3.76 -6.79
CA ILE A 207 19.84 3.94 -8.13
C ILE A 207 20.81 3.44 -9.21
N LEU A 208 22.11 3.79 -9.12
CA LEU A 208 23.14 3.33 -10.06
C LEU A 208 23.31 1.81 -10.03
N VAL A 209 23.29 1.19 -8.84
CA VAL A 209 23.44 -0.26 -8.70
C VAL A 209 22.24 -1.03 -9.31
N GLN A 210 21.03 -0.47 -9.29
CA GLN A 210 19.86 -1.06 -9.96
C GLN A 210 20.00 -1.17 -11.49
N TYR A 211 20.96 -0.47 -12.09
CA TYR A 211 21.34 -0.72 -13.49
C TYR A 211 21.79 -2.17 -13.71
N ASN A 212 22.52 -2.76 -12.76
CA ASN A 212 22.99 -4.14 -12.87
C ASN A 212 21.81 -5.12 -12.93
N THR A 213 20.77 -4.96 -12.11
CA THR A 213 19.56 -5.79 -12.18
C THR A 213 18.88 -5.74 -13.55
N THR A 214 18.89 -4.56 -14.19
CA THR A 214 18.38 -4.37 -15.56
C THR A 214 19.28 -5.06 -16.58
N LYS A 215 20.60 -4.88 -16.45
CA LYS A 215 21.62 -5.47 -17.32
C LYS A 215 21.63 -6.99 -17.25
N ASP A 216 21.59 -7.55 -16.05
CA ASP A 216 21.61 -8.99 -15.79
C ASP A 216 20.35 -9.67 -16.36
N LYS A 217 19.18 -9.01 -16.26
CA LYS A 217 17.96 -9.48 -16.93
C LYS A 217 18.10 -9.45 -18.46
N ALA A 218 18.65 -8.38 -19.03
CA ALA A 218 18.92 -8.32 -20.46
C ALA A 218 19.97 -9.37 -20.90
N PHE A 219 21.00 -9.61 -20.10
CA PHE A 219 22.03 -10.62 -20.36
C PHE A 219 21.43 -12.02 -20.33
N SER A 220 20.60 -12.33 -19.33
CA SER A 220 19.90 -13.62 -19.23
C SER A 220 19.01 -13.89 -20.46
N ASP A 221 18.36 -12.87 -21.01
CA ASP A 221 17.52 -13.05 -22.21
C ASP A 221 18.38 -13.14 -23.48
N LEU A 222 19.47 -12.38 -23.55
CA LEU A 222 20.47 -12.46 -24.62
C LEU A 222 21.17 -13.83 -24.67
N ASP A 223 21.47 -14.44 -23.51
CA ASP A 223 22.02 -15.80 -23.44
C ASP A 223 20.99 -16.87 -23.80
N GLY A 224 19.70 -16.60 -23.58
CA GLY A 224 18.57 -17.46 -23.94
C GLY A 224 17.96 -17.19 -25.31
N ILE A 225 18.65 -16.48 -26.22
CA ILE A 225 18.08 -16.03 -27.52
C ILE A 225 17.59 -17.19 -28.40
N ASP A 226 18.23 -18.36 -28.31
CA ASP A 226 17.86 -19.57 -29.03
C ASP A 226 16.43 -20.00 -28.68
N SER A 227 16.10 -20.04 -27.40
CA SER A 227 14.77 -20.36 -26.89
C SER A 227 13.79 -19.19 -26.99
N LEU A 228 14.23 -17.94 -26.75
CA LEU A 228 13.34 -16.78 -26.73
C LEU A 228 13.00 -16.29 -28.13
N LEU A 229 13.99 -16.01 -28.99
CA LEU A 229 13.75 -15.60 -30.38
C LEU A 229 13.48 -16.82 -31.27
N GLY A 230 14.37 -17.82 -31.23
CA GLY A 230 14.24 -19.00 -32.10
C GLY A 230 13.07 -19.90 -31.74
N GLY A 231 12.71 -20.01 -30.45
CA GLY A 231 11.48 -20.68 -30.02
C GLY A 231 10.22 -19.96 -30.52
N ARG A 232 10.14 -18.62 -30.42
CA ARG A 232 9.00 -17.87 -30.98
C ARG A 232 8.88 -18.03 -32.50
N ILE A 233 9.99 -17.96 -33.25
CA ILE A 233 9.98 -18.23 -34.69
C ILE A 233 9.46 -19.64 -34.97
N LYS A 234 10.00 -20.66 -34.28
CA LYS A 234 9.55 -22.06 -34.39
C LYS A 234 8.05 -22.21 -34.10
N ASP A 235 7.54 -21.54 -33.08
CA ASP A 235 6.12 -21.60 -32.68
C ASP A 235 5.17 -20.90 -33.67
N GLN A 236 5.64 -19.90 -34.45
CA GLN A 236 4.87 -19.34 -35.57
C GLN A 236 4.78 -20.30 -36.78
N LEU A 237 5.78 -21.16 -36.98
CA LEU A 237 5.85 -22.08 -38.13
C LEU A 237 5.16 -23.43 -37.87
N LYS A 238 5.26 -23.95 -36.64
CA LYS A 238 4.64 -25.24 -36.22
C LYS A 238 3.18 -25.41 -36.67
N PRO A 239 2.25 -24.45 -36.51
CA PRO A 239 0.82 -24.64 -36.81
C PRO A 239 0.51 -24.89 -38.29
N LYS A 240 1.44 -24.56 -39.20
CA LYS A 240 1.30 -24.79 -40.64
C LYS A 240 2.04 -26.04 -41.12
N ALA A 241 3.17 -26.37 -40.50
CA ALA A 241 4.02 -27.46 -40.95
C ALA A 241 3.73 -28.81 -40.26
N ILE A 242 3.61 -28.83 -38.93
CA ILE A 242 3.50 -30.09 -38.14
C ILE A 242 2.28 -30.93 -38.54
N PRO A 243 1.05 -30.38 -38.69
CA PRO A 243 -0.12 -31.19 -39.05
C PRO A 243 0.00 -31.88 -40.42
N VAL A 244 0.80 -31.31 -41.33
CA VAL A 244 1.09 -31.91 -42.64
C VAL A 244 2.07 -33.07 -42.48
N LEU A 245 3.16 -32.87 -41.73
CA LEU A 245 4.14 -33.93 -41.44
C LEU A 245 3.47 -35.13 -40.72
N ASP A 246 2.57 -34.88 -39.77
CA ASP A 246 1.75 -35.91 -39.10
C ASP A 246 0.87 -36.68 -40.08
N SER A 247 0.27 -35.98 -41.05
CA SER A 247 -0.57 -36.57 -42.10
C SER A 247 0.26 -37.45 -43.04
N ILE A 248 1.45 -37.01 -43.45
CA ILE A 248 2.37 -37.80 -44.29
C ILE A 248 2.87 -39.04 -43.51
N LYS A 249 3.17 -38.91 -42.22
CA LYS A 249 3.56 -40.04 -41.34
C LYS A 249 2.46 -41.08 -41.19
N THR A 250 1.21 -40.63 -41.12
CA THR A 250 0.04 -41.53 -41.17
C THR A 250 -0.02 -42.28 -42.50
N MET A 251 0.33 -41.64 -43.62
CA MET A 251 0.39 -42.30 -44.93
C MET A 251 1.57 -43.27 -45.06
N ALA A 252 2.76 -42.97 -44.51
CA ALA A 252 3.87 -43.91 -44.44
C ALA A 252 3.49 -45.20 -43.68
N THR A 253 2.75 -45.04 -42.58
CA THR A 253 2.17 -46.17 -41.83
C THR A 253 1.18 -46.98 -42.68
N ALA A 254 0.34 -46.31 -43.47
CA ALA A 254 -0.62 -46.95 -44.37
C ALA A 254 0.06 -47.74 -45.53
N ILE A 255 1.16 -47.23 -46.10
CA ILE A 255 1.97 -47.96 -47.10
C ILE A 255 2.48 -49.28 -46.50
N LYS A 256 3.04 -49.23 -45.28
CA LYS A 256 3.53 -50.41 -44.56
C LYS A 256 2.42 -51.43 -44.29
N GLN A 257 1.28 -50.98 -43.76
CA GLN A 257 0.12 -51.83 -43.51
C GLN A 257 -0.42 -52.47 -44.79
N THR A 258 -0.44 -51.73 -45.90
CA THR A 258 -0.84 -52.25 -47.22
C THR A 258 0.13 -53.34 -47.69
N ARG A 259 1.45 -53.10 -47.57
CA ARG A 259 2.50 -54.08 -47.93
C ARG A 259 2.34 -55.38 -47.15
N ASP A 260 2.20 -55.28 -45.83
CA ASP A 260 2.12 -56.42 -44.93
C ASP A 260 0.83 -57.22 -45.17
N ALA A 261 -0.29 -56.53 -45.43
CA ALA A 261 -1.58 -57.16 -45.75
C ALA A 261 -1.61 -57.78 -47.15
N LEU A 262 -1.04 -57.15 -48.19
CA LEU A 262 -0.88 -57.76 -49.52
C LEU A 262 0.03 -58.99 -49.48
N GLN A 263 1.13 -58.93 -48.71
CA GLN A 263 2.04 -60.07 -48.54
C GLN A 263 1.34 -61.25 -47.84
N SER A 264 0.53 -60.97 -46.80
CA SER A 264 -0.30 -61.97 -46.13
C SER A 264 -1.41 -62.50 -47.04
N MET A 265 -2.01 -61.66 -47.89
CA MET A 265 -3.03 -62.02 -48.86
C MET A 265 -2.48 -62.95 -49.96
N SER A 266 -1.39 -62.58 -50.63
CA SER A 266 -0.71 -63.42 -51.65
C SER A 266 -0.31 -64.79 -51.06
N SER A 267 0.30 -64.79 -49.87
CA SER A 267 0.66 -66.03 -49.17
C SER A 267 -0.57 -66.90 -48.87
N SER A 268 -1.66 -66.30 -48.38
CA SER A 268 -2.91 -67.02 -48.07
C SER A 268 -3.59 -67.54 -49.32
N LEU A 269 -3.63 -66.77 -50.42
CA LEU A 269 -4.18 -67.21 -51.70
C LEU A 269 -3.46 -68.45 -52.24
N LYS A 270 -2.13 -68.47 -52.16
CA LYS A 270 -1.33 -69.65 -52.52
C LYS A 270 -1.67 -70.85 -51.64
N SER A 271 -1.67 -70.69 -50.30
CA SER A 271 -2.04 -71.76 -49.37
C SER A 271 -3.47 -72.27 -49.55
N ILE A 272 -4.42 -71.40 -49.93
CA ILE A 272 -5.81 -71.77 -50.22
C ILE A 272 -5.90 -72.56 -51.53
N ASN A 273 -5.18 -72.15 -52.57
CA ASN A 273 -5.14 -72.84 -53.85
C ASN A 273 -4.53 -74.25 -53.71
N ASP A 274 -3.34 -74.33 -53.12
CA ASP A 274 -2.59 -75.58 -52.92
C ASP A 274 -3.35 -76.50 -51.93
N GLY A 275 -3.90 -75.93 -50.85
CA GLY A 275 -4.71 -76.65 -49.87
C GLY A 275 -6.04 -77.16 -50.42
N SER A 276 -6.76 -76.38 -51.24
CA SER A 276 -8.04 -76.81 -51.83
C SER A 276 -7.84 -77.87 -52.90
N THR A 277 -6.82 -77.76 -53.76
CA THR A 277 -6.52 -78.81 -54.76
C THR A 277 -6.18 -80.13 -54.06
N GLN A 278 -5.35 -80.11 -53.02
CA GLN A 278 -5.01 -81.28 -52.23
C GLN A 278 -6.23 -81.87 -51.49
N LEU A 279 -7.04 -81.02 -50.84
CA LEU A 279 -8.26 -81.43 -50.14
C LEU A 279 -9.29 -82.05 -51.10
N SER A 280 -9.50 -81.44 -52.26
CA SER A 280 -10.41 -81.94 -53.29
C SER A 280 -9.97 -83.29 -53.84
N ALA A 281 -8.67 -83.46 -54.12
CA ALA A 281 -8.10 -84.73 -54.57
C ALA A 281 -8.25 -85.84 -53.51
N ASN A 282 -7.93 -85.55 -52.25
CA ASN A 282 -8.02 -86.53 -51.17
C ASN A 282 -9.46 -86.91 -50.81
N LEU A 283 -10.39 -85.96 -50.76
CA LEU A 283 -11.81 -86.25 -50.57
C LEU A 283 -12.41 -87.04 -51.74
N THR A 284 -11.96 -86.77 -52.97
CA THR A 284 -12.35 -87.57 -54.15
C THR A 284 -11.78 -88.99 -54.07
N SER A 285 -10.53 -89.15 -53.62
CA SER A 285 -9.91 -90.46 -53.38
C SER A 285 -10.69 -91.28 -52.34
N VAL A 286 -11.02 -90.68 -51.20
CA VAL A 286 -11.85 -91.33 -50.16
C VAL A 286 -13.26 -91.63 -50.67
N ARG A 287 -13.89 -90.70 -51.40
CA ARG A 287 -15.20 -90.96 -52.05
C ARG A 287 -15.14 -92.22 -52.92
N ASN A 288 -14.13 -92.32 -53.78
CA ASN A 288 -13.97 -93.45 -54.68
C ASN A 288 -13.64 -94.75 -53.93
N SER A 289 -12.88 -94.69 -52.83
CA SER A 289 -12.57 -95.81 -51.92
C SER A 289 -13.84 -96.37 -51.26
N VAL A 290 -14.65 -95.48 -50.67
CA VAL A 290 -15.94 -95.84 -50.07
C VAL A 290 -16.90 -96.37 -51.15
N GLU A 291 -17.02 -95.71 -52.31
CA GLU A 291 -17.89 -96.16 -53.40
C GLU A 291 -17.50 -97.55 -53.92
N THR A 292 -16.20 -97.81 -54.09
CA THR A 292 -15.68 -99.13 -54.47
C THR A 292 -16.03 -100.19 -53.42
N SER A 293 -15.88 -99.85 -52.13
CA SER A 293 -16.27 -100.72 -51.02
C SER A 293 -17.76 -101.04 -51.03
N LEU A 294 -18.62 -100.04 -51.26
CA LEU A 294 -20.08 -100.18 -51.33
C LEU A 294 -20.58 -100.95 -52.56
N ASN A 295 -19.76 -101.09 -53.60
CA ASN A 295 -20.05 -101.84 -54.82
C ASN A 295 -19.52 -103.29 -54.77
N SER A 296 -18.91 -103.70 -53.65
CA SER A 296 -18.43 -105.08 -53.45
C SER A 296 -19.58 -106.09 -53.27
N SER A 297 -19.30 -107.38 -53.53
CA SER A 297 -20.22 -108.49 -53.28
C SER A 297 -20.70 -108.56 -51.83
N ASP A 298 -19.91 -108.05 -50.89
CA ASP A 298 -20.18 -108.08 -49.45
C ASP A 298 -21.38 -107.19 -49.07
N CYS A 299 -21.77 -106.24 -49.93
CA CYS A 299 -22.98 -105.42 -49.80
C CYS A 299 -24.24 -106.04 -50.44
N ALA A 300 -24.18 -107.24 -51.04
CA ALA A 300 -25.30 -107.78 -51.83
C ALA A 300 -26.48 -108.34 -51.01
N ALA A 301 -26.24 -108.74 -49.75
CA ALA A 301 -27.22 -109.43 -48.90
C ALA A 301 -27.70 -108.57 -47.71
N ASP A 302 -28.93 -108.81 -47.24
CA ASP A 302 -29.42 -108.28 -45.97
C ASP A 302 -28.67 -108.95 -44.78
N PRO A 303 -28.32 -108.22 -43.70
CA PRO A 303 -28.63 -106.80 -43.44
C PRO A 303 -27.63 -105.79 -44.04
N ALA A 304 -26.47 -106.24 -44.55
CA ALA A 304 -25.39 -105.38 -45.03
C ALA A 304 -25.85 -104.41 -46.13
N ARG A 305 -26.69 -104.87 -47.05
CA ARG A 305 -27.24 -104.08 -48.17
C ARG A 305 -27.86 -102.75 -47.72
N ARG A 306 -28.74 -102.77 -46.70
CA ARG A 306 -29.41 -101.55 -46.19
C ARG A 306 -28.43 -100.55 -45.58
N ILE A 307 -27.40 -101.07 -44.91
CA ILE A 307 -26.35 -100.25 -44.32
C ILE A 307 -25.53 -99.60 -45.45
N CYS A 308 -25.13 -100.36 -46.47
CA CYS A 308 -24.41 -99.85 -47.63
C CYS A 308 -25.21 -98.76 -48.39
N ASP A 309 -26.50 -98.97 -48.64
CA ASP A 309 -27.37 -97.99 -49.30
C ASP A 309 -27.55 -96.71 -48.45
N SER A 310 -27.57 -96.83 -47.11
CA SER A 310 -27.59 -95.70 -46.18
C SER A 310 -26.27 -94.91 -46.13
N ILE A 311 -25.13 -95.51 -46.47
CA ILE A 311 -23.85 -94.80 -46.63
C ILE A 311 -23.84 -94.07 -47.98
N ARG A 312 -24.28 -94.75 -49.05
CA ARG A 312 -24.32 -94.23 -50.42
C ARG A 312 -25.06 -92.89 -50.55
N SER A 313 -26.13 -92.68 -49.78
CA SER A 313 -26.90 -91.42 -49.79
C SER A 313 -26.16 -90.20 -49.22
N GLY A 314 -25.12 -90.38 -48.40
CA GLY A 314 -24.29 -89.28 -47.88
C GLY A 314 -23.08 -88.95 -48.76
N LEU A 315 -22.68 -89.87 -49.65
CA LEU A 315 -21.38 -89.83 -50.33
C LEU A 315 -21.28 -88.74 -51.41
N SER A 316 -22.41 -88.31 -51.99
CA SER A 316 -22.50 -87.20 -52.94
C SER A 316 -22.08 -85.85 -52.36
N ASN A 317 -22.11 -85.69 -51.03
CA ASN A 317 -21.76 -84.44 -50.35
C ASN A 317 -20.29 -84.39 -49.87
N LEU A 318 -19.55 -85.50 -49.91
CA LEU A 318 -18.15 -85.58 -49.51
C LEU A 318 -17.19 -84.91 -50.52
N GLY A 319 -17.02 -83.59 -50.45
CA GLY A 319 -16.08 -82.86 -51.32
C GLY A 319 -15.69 -81.47 -50.81
N SER A 320 -14.66 -80.89 -51.45
CA SER A 320 -14.26 -79.48 -51.23
C SER A 320 -15.38 -78.52 -51.65
N ASN A 321 -15.44 -77.37 -50.98
CA ASN A 321 -16.38 -76.28 -51.27
C ASN A 321 -15.76 -75.16 -52.12
N HIS A 322 -14.43 -75.18 -52.28
CA HIS A 322 -13.68 -74.18 -53.04
C HIS A 322 -13.18 -74.78 -54.35
N ASP A 323 -13.54 -74.16 -55.47
CA ASP A 323 -12.94 -74.46 -56.77
C ASP A 323 -11.69 -73.58 -56.95
N SER A 324 -10.54 -74.21 -57.17
CA SER A 324 -9.21 -73.59 -57.23
C SER A 324 -8.98 -72.59 -58.38
N THR A 325 -10.03 -72.18 -59.10
CA THR A 325 -9.96 -71.34 -60.30
C THR A 325 -10.61 -69.96 -60.13
N GLN A 326 -11.12 -69.61 -58.94
CA GLN A 326 -11.96 -68.41 -58.76
C GLN A 326 -11.26 -67.17 -58.19
N LEU A 327 -10.04 -67.24 -57.64
CA LEU A 327 -9.37 -66.07 -57.04
C LEU A 327 -8.18 -65.58 -57.87
N PRO A 328 -8.18 -64.32 -58.37
CA PRO A 328 -7.01 -63.72 -59.00
C PRO A 328 -5.83 -63.57 -58.04
N SER A 329 -4.60 -63.54 -58.57
CA SER A 329 -3.42 -63.16 -57.78
C SER A 329 -3.37 -61.64 -57.58
N VAL A 330 -2.78 -61.21 -56.45
CA VAL A 330 -2.48 -59.81 -56.11
C VAL A 330 -0.97 -59.51 -56.13
N ASP A 331 -0.18 -60.37 -56.79
CA ASP A 331 1.28 -60.22 -56.85
C ASP A 331 1.72 -58.97 -57.62
N GLY A 332 0.89 -58.47 -58.54
CA GLY A 332 1.17 -57.22 -59.27
C GLY A 332 1.18 -56.02 -58.34
N GLU A 333 0.09 -55.83 -57.60
CA GLU A 333 -0.10 -54.78 -56.61
C GLU A 333 0.92 -54.91 -55.46
N LEU A 334 1.21 -56.14 -55.03
CA LEU A 334 2.25 -56.40 -54.03
C LEU A 334 3.66 -55.98 -54.51
N ASN A 335 4.00 -56.22 -55.78
CA ASN A 335 5.28 -55.76 -56.35
C ASN A 335 5.34 -54.23 -56.42
N THR A 336 4.28 -53.56 -56.89
CA THR A 336 4.19 -52.10 -56.90
C THR A 336 4.34 -51.50 -55.51
N ILE A 337 3.64 -52.04 -54.50
CA ILE A 337 3.75 -51.58 -53.11
C ILE A 337 5.13 -51.89 -52.50
N ASN A 338 5.78 -53.00 -52.85
CA ASN A 338 7.16 -53.29 -52.43
C ASN A 338 8.16 -52.30 -53.04
N ASP A 339 7.97 -51.87 -54.29
CA ASP A 339 8.80 -50.83 -54.92
C ASP A 339 8.62 -49.46 -54.26
N ILE A 340 7.37 -49.09 -53.92
CA ILE A 340 7.05 -47.88 -53.16
C ILE A 340 7.71 -47.93 -51.77
N TYR A 341 7.59 -49.05 -51.04
CA TYR A 341 8.13 -49.23 -49.70
C TYR A 341 9.67 -49.22 -49.62
N LYS A 342 10.40 -49.35 -50.74
CA LYS A 342 11.86 -49.13 -50.77
C LYS A 342 12.26 -47.69 -50.46
N THR A 343 11.36 -46.72 -50.65
CA THR A 343 11.60 -45.33 -50.25
C THR A 343 11.26 -45.19 -48.77
N ASP A 344 12.27 -44.89 -47.95
CA ASP A 344 12.08 -44.65 -46.52
C ASP A 344 11.42 -43.28 -46.28
N LEU A 345 10.10 -43.26 -46.43
CA LEU A 345 9.28 -42.06 -46.23
C LEU A 345 9.33 -41.58 -44.77
N GLU A 346 9.49 -42.48 -43.78
CA GLU A 346 9.64 -42.09 -42.36
C GLU A 346 10.93 -41.26 -42.13
N SER A 347 12.05 -41.66 -42.73
CA SER A 347 13.30 -40.90 -42.72
C SER A 347 13.18 -39.54 -43.41
N LEU A 348 12.48 -39.47 -44.55
CA LEU A 348 12.25 -38.20 -45.26
C LEU A 348 11.39 -37.22 -44.44
N ILE A 349 10.30 -37.69 -43.83
CA ILE A 349 9.47 -36.85 -42.94
C ILE A 349 10.27 -36.41 -41.70
N THR A 350 11.12 -37.28 -41.16
CA THR A 350 11.96 -36.97 -39.99
C THR A 350 12.86 -35.76 -40.26
N LYS A 351 13.43 -35.64 -41.47
CA LYS A 351 14.18 -34.43 -41.88
C LYS A 351 13.31 -33.17 -41.82
N GLY A 352 12.06 -33.24 -42.26
CA GLY A 352 11.10 -32.14 -42.19
C GLY A 352 10.80 -31.67 -40.76
N TYR A 353 10.67 -32.60 -39.80
CA TYR A 353 10.59 -32.25 -38.37
C TYR A 353 11.89 -31.60 -37.88
N THR A 354 13.04 -32.23 -38.13
CA THR A 354 14.36 -31.74 -37.71
C THR A 354 14.63 -30.31 -38.22
N SER A 355 14.30 -30.00 -39.47
CA SER A 355 14.48 -28.65 -40.05
C SER A 355 13.67 -27.55 -39.35
N ILE A 356 12.56 -27.90 -38.67
CA ILE A 356 11.78 -26.98 -37.84
C ILE A 356 12.33 -26.99 -36.39
N ASP A 357 12.73 -28.16 -35.91
CA ASP A 357 13.18 -28.34 -34.54
C ASP A 357 14.54 -27.70 -34.24
N GLU A 358 15.42 -27.60 -35.23
CA GLU A 358 16.77 -26.99 -35.16
C GLU A 358 16.77 -25.45 -35.26
N ILE A 359 15.65 -24.81 -35.61
CA ILE A 359 15.55 -23.34 -35.75
C ILE A 359 16.11 -22.58 -34.52
N PRO A 360 15.76 -22.94 -33.26
CA PRO A 360 16.40 -22.38 -32.06
C PRO A 360 17.93 -22.40 -32.07
N ALA A 361 18.54 -23.56 -32.34
CA ALA A 361 19.99 -23.71 -32.36
C ALA A 361 20.65 -22.92 -33.51
N LYS A 362 19.96 -22.81 -34.64
CA LYS A 362 20.41 -22.01 -35.79
C LYS A 362 20.36 -20.51 -35.50
N VAL A 363 19.31 -20.03 -34.82
CA VAL A 363 19.24 -18.66 -34.30
C VAL A 363 20.37 -18.40 -33.32
N GLY A 364 20.55 -19.26 -32.30
CA GLY A 364 21.62 -19.10 -31.30
C GLY A 364 23.01 -19.01 -31.93
N SER A 365 23.35 -19.94 -32.83
CA SER A 365 24.68 -19.99 -33.48
C SER A 365 24.95 -18.82 -34.44
N GLN A 366 23.96 -18.34 -35.20
CA GLN A 366 24.13 -17.20 -36.09
C GLN A 366 24.23 -15.85 -35.36
N THR A 367 23.65 -15.74 -34.16
CA THR A 367 23.52 -14.47 -33.43
C THR A 367 24.65 -14.18 -32.43
N LEU A 368 25.55 -15.15 -32.17
CA LEU A 368 26.64 -15.05 -31.18
C LEU A 368 27.44 -13.74 -31.23
N ALA A 369 27.85 -13.29 -32.43
CA ALA A 369 28.62 -12.06 -32.59
C ALA A 369 27.81 -10.81 -32.21
N VAL A 370 26.57 -10.72 -32.69
CA VAL A 370 25.66 -9.60 -32.40
C VAL A 370 25.32 -9.55 -30.91
N ILE A 371 25.12 -10.68 -30.25
CA ILE A 371 24.91 -10.75 -28.79
C ILE A 371 26.12 -10.19 -28.05
N ALA A 372 27.34 -10.54 -28.44
CA ALA A 372 28.56 -10.04 -27.81
C ALA A 372 28.69 -8.52 -27.95
N ASP A 373 28.37 -7.96 -29.13
CA ASP A 373 28.38 -6.52 -29.36
C ASP A 373 27.25 -5.77 -28.63
N VAL A 374 26.04 -6.37 -28.53
CA VAL A 374 24.96 -5.86 -27.68
C VAL A 374 25.39 -5.85 -26.21
N LYS A 375 25.91 -6.95 -25.67
CA LYS A 375 26.42 -7.00 -24.28
C LYS A 375 27.50 -5.95 -24.02
N LYS A 376 28.43 -5.76 -24.95
CA LYS A 376 29.46 -4.72 -24.89
C LYS A 376 28.89 -3.30 -24.97
N ALA A 377 27.80 -3.08 -25.71
CA ALA A 377 27.07 -1.81 -25.66
C ALA A 377 26.41 -1.57 -24.30
N LEU A 378 25.83 -2.61 -23.68
CA LEU A 378 25.23 -2.55 -22.35
C LEU A 378 26.24 -2.28 -21.22
N ASP A 379 27.43 -2.89 -21.27
CA ASP A 379 28.50 -2.55 -20.32
C ASP A 379 29.02 -1.11 -20.51
N SER A 380 29.10 -0.63 -21.75
CA SER A 380 29.46 0.76 -22.05
C SER A 380 28.44 1.78 -21.53
N ILE A 381 27.15 1.43 -21.47
CA ILE A 381 26.12 2.28 -20.84
C ILE A 381 26.33 2.33 -19.33
N SER A 382 26.71 1.20 -18.70
CA SER A 382 27.06 1.14 -17.27
C SER A 382 28.16 2.15 -16.92
N SER A 383 29.26 2.16 -17.67
CA SER A 383 30.37 3.09 -17.43
C SER A 383 29.99 4.55 -17.65
N ASN A 384 29.14 4.82 -18.65
CA ASN A 384 28.67 6.17 -18.96
C ASN A 384 27.76 6.70 -17.83
N ILE A 385 26.83 5.88 -17.32
CA ILE A 385 25.94 6.23 -16.21
C ILE A 385 26.75 6.54 -14.94
N THR A 386 27.72 5.70 -14.58
CA THR A 386 28.59 5.96 -13.42
C THR A 386 29.42 7.23 -13.59
N SER A 387 29.98 7.48 -14.78
CA SER A 387 30.74 8.69 -15.09
C SER A 387 29.88 9.97 -14.99
N VAL A 388 28.67 9.95 -15.55
CA VAL A 388 27.69 11.04 -15.42
C VAL A 388 27.31 11.29 -13.96
N SER A 389 27.17 10.24 -13.14
CA SER A 389 26.87 10.44 -11.73
C SER A 389 28.04 11.00 -10.90
N GLN A 390 29.29 10.78 -11.34
CA GLN A 390 30.47 11.36 -10.70
C GLN A 390 30.66 12.84 -11.04
N SER A 391 30.07 13.34 -12.14
CA SER A 391 30.14 14.76 -12.52
C SER A 391 29.10 15.65 -11.86
N ILE A 392 28.17 15.11 -11.07
CA ILE A 392 27.16 15.91 -10.37
C ILE A 392 27.77 16.52 -9.09
N PRO A 393 27.72 17.85 -8.88
CA PRO A 393 28.35 18.53 -7.73
C PRO A 393 27.62 18.33 -6.38
N ILE A 394 26.96 17.19 -6.19
CA ILE A 394 26.12 16.87 -5.03
C ILE A 394 26.96 16.89 -3.74
N LYS A 395 28.21 16.42 -3.78
CA LYS A 395 29.11 16.41 -2.62
C LYS A 395 29.46 17.82 -2.14
N GLU A 396 29.60 18.78 -3.05
CA GLU A 396 29.91 20.18 -2.70
C GLU A 396 28.69 20.85 -2.06
N VAL A 397 27.50 20.70 -2.68
CA VAL A 397 26.25 21.25 -2.14
C VAL A 397 25.90 20.64 -0.79
N LEU A 398 26.04 19.32 -0.62
CA LEU A 398 25.82 18.65 0.68
C LEU A 398 26.84 19.10 1.74
N PHE A 399 28.08 19.40 1.35
CA PHE A 399 29.12 19.89 2.27
C PHE A 399 28.80 21.31 2.76
N ASP A 400 28.46 22.23 1.86
CA ASP A 400 28.05 23.59 2.21
C ASP A 400 26.84 23.57 3.17
N VAL A 401 25.80 22.78 2.86
CA VAL A 401 24.61 22.64 3.71
C VAL A 401 24.93 21.98 5.06
N SER A 402 25.83 20.98 5.08
CA SER A 402 26.29 20.36 6.33
C SER A 402 26.98 21.37 7.25
N ASN A 403 27.82 22.25 6.71
CA ASN A 403 28.47 23.30 7.48
C ASN A 403 27.44 24.24 8.12
N TYR A 404 26.45 24.74 7.36
CA TYR A 404 25.37 25.57 7.92
C TYR A 404 24.59 24.86 9.05
N ILE A 405 24.32 23.56 8.94
CA ILE A 405 23.63 22.78 9.96
C ILE A 405 24.51 22.58 11.20
N ASN A 406 25.81 22.32 11.02
CA ASN A 406 26.77 22.16 12.11
C ASN A 406 26.99 23.47 12.88
N ASP A 407 27.16 24.59 12.16
CA ASP A 407 27.30 25.92 12.74
C ASP A 407 26.04 26.29 13.53
N SER A 408 24.85 26.08 12.95
CA SER A 408 23.56 26.33 13.62
C SER A 408 23.39 25.50 14.89
N ASN A 409 23.76 24.22 14.86
CA ASN A 409 23.72 23.37 16.04
C ASN A 409 24.74 23.83 17.10
N SER A 410 25.96 24.21 16.71
CA SER A 410 26.98 24.71 17.64
C SER A 410 26.52 25.98 18.37
N TYR A 411 25.87 26.89 17.64
CA TYR A 411 25.26 28.10 18.19
C TYR A 411 24.13 27.79 19.17
N LEU A 412 23.22 26.87 18.82
CA LEU A 412 22.14 26.45 19.71
C LEU A 412 22.65 25.81 21.00
N GLN A 413 23.64 24.90 20.92
CA GLN A 413 24.24 24.28 22.11
C GLN A 413 24.98 25.30 23.00
N GLN A 414 25.49 26.41 22.42
CA GLN A 414 26.15 27.48 23.17
C GLN A 414 25.19 28.49 23.82
N GLU A 415 24.09 28.84 23.14
CA GLU A 415 23.15 29.86 23.64
C GLU A 415 22.01 29.29 24.52
N LEU A 416 21.54 28.06 24.27
CA LEU A 416 20.47 27.44 25.07
C LEU A 416 20.78 27.38 26.59
N PRO A 417 22.01 27.05 27.04
CA PRO A 417 22.35 27.08 28.47
C PRO A 417 22.31 28.49 29.08
N LYS A 418 22.58 29.54 28.29
CA LYS A 418 22.49 30.93 28.79
C LYS A 418 21.05 31.36 28.99
N LEU A 419 20.13 30.87 28.16
CA LEU A 419 18.69 31.09 28.31
C LEU A 419 18.12 30.40 29.57
N GLU A 420 18.78 29.35 30.11
CA GLU A 420 18.37 28.69 31.37
C GLU A 420 18.54 29.59 32.61
N GLU A 421 19.50 30.52 32.56
CA GLU A 421 19.64 31.55 33.60
C GLU A 421 18.47 32.56 33.54
N TYR A 422 18.08 33.01 32.34
CA TYR A 422 16.95 33.92 32.15
C TYR A 422 15.59 33.29 32.46
N ASP A 423 15.37 32.02 32.11
CA ASP A 423 14.18 31.24 32.49
C ASP A 423 14.02 31.20 34.02
N SER A 424 15.12 31.00 34.75
CA SER A 424 15.11 30.95 36.21
C SER A 424 14.59 32.26 36.85
N TYR A 425 14.96 33.42 36.30
CA TYR A 425 14.44 34.71 36.77
C TYR A 425 12.96 34.92 36.42
N TRP A 426 12.57 34.58 35.20
CA TRP A 426 11.16 34.67 34.77
C TRP A 426 10.26 33.77 35.61
N TRP A 427 10.65 32.49 35.77
CA TRP A 427 9.93 31.52 36.58
C TRP A 427 9.76 31.98 38.02
N LEU A 428 10.80 32.55 38.64
CA LEU A 428 10.75 33.10 39.98
C LEU A 428 9.82 34.32 40.08
N GLY A 429 9.90 35.25 39.12
CA GLY A 429 9.03 36.43 39.06
C GLY A 429 7.55 36.04 38.90
N GLY A 430 7.27 35.08 38.02
CA GLY A 430 5.92 34.54 37.82
C GLY A 430 5.38 33.80 39.04
N LEU A 431 6.24 33.05 39.73
CA LEU A 431 5.92 32.37 40.99
C LEU A 431 5.57 33.37 42.10
N ILE A 432 6.36 34.43 42.26
CA ILE A 432 6.10 35.52 43.22
C ILE A 432 4.76 36.19 42.92
N ALA A 433 4.48 36.53 41.66
CA ALA A 433 3.20 37.14 41.26
C ALA A 433 2.00 36.24 41.60
N CYS A 434 2.09 34.93 41.34
CA CYS A 434 1.06 33.96 41.70
C CYS A 434 0.88 33.86 43.22
N PHE A 435 1.96 33.85 44.01
CA PHE A 435 1.87 33.83 45.48
C PHE A 435 1.28 35.11 46.06
N LEU A 436 1.61 36.29 45.54
CA LEU A 436 1.02 37.56 45.99
C LEU A 436 -0.50 37.60 45.78
N LEU A 437 -0.98 37.16 44.60
CA LEU A 437 -2.41 37.00 44.36
C LEU A 437 -3.04 35.94 45.27
N THR A 438 -2.38 34.78 45.44
CA THR A 438 -2.85 33.71 46.33
C THR A 438 -3.01 34.22 47.76
N LEU A 439 -2.08 35.03 48.26
CA LEU A 439 -2.12 35.62 49.60
C LEU A 439 -3.32 36.58 49.76
N ILE A 440 -3.54 37.48 48.81
CA ILE A 440 -4.70 38.39 48.80
C ILE A 440 -6.02 37.61 48.79
N VAL A 441 -6.13 36.61 47.90
CA VAL A 441 -7.30 35.75 47.77
C VAL A 441 -7.54 34.94 49.06
N THR A 442 -6.47 34.46 49.70
CA THR A 442 -6.53 33.75 50.99
C THR A 442 -7.05 34.65 52.10
N PHE A 443 -6.63 35.92 52.18
CA PHE A 443 -7.19 36.88 53.14
C PHE A 443 -8.69 37.12 52.89
N PHE A 444 -9.15 37.17 51.64
CA PHE A 444 -10.57 37.27 51.34
C PHE A 444 -11.35 35.99 51.71
N PHE A 445 -10.81 34.80 51.45
CA PHE A 445 -11.42 33.53 51.88
C PHE A 445 -11.49 33.39 53.40
N LEU A 446 -10.39 33.64 54.14
CA LEU A 446 -10.39 33.63 55.60
C LEU A 446 -11.35 34.70 56.16
N GLY A 447 -11.40 35.87 55.52
CA GLY A 447 -12.35 36.93 55.85
C GLY A 447 -13.82 36.52 55.67
N LEU A 448 -14.13 35.81 54.59
CA LEU A 448 -15.45 35.24 54.34
C LEU A 448 -15.80 34.09 55.29
N LEU A 449 -14.88 33.14 55.53
CA LEU A 449 -15.11 32.00 56.41
C LEU A 449 -15.35 32.46 57.85
N CYS A 450 -14.39 33.18 58.44
CA CYS A 450 -14.52 33.70 59.80
C CYS A 450 -15.66 34.71 59.93
N GLY A 451 -15.89 35.53 58.89
CA GLY A 451 -16.99 36.50 58.86
C GLY A 451 -18.38 35.84 58.81
N VAL A 452 -18.59 34.87 57.92
CA VAL A 452 -19.90 34.20 57.75
C VAL A 452 -20.19 33.24 58.90
N TYR A 453 -19.25 32.36 59.27
CA TYR A 453 -19.47 31.38 60.34
C TYR A 453 -19.42 32.00 61.73
N GLY A 454 -18.61 33.04 61.94
CA GLY A 454 -18.55 33.77 63.21
C GLY A 454 -19.71 34.75 63.44
N TYR A 455 -20.58 34.99 62.43
CA TYR A 455 -21.68 35.95 62.53
C TYR A 455 -22.82 35.40 63.41
N ASP A 456 -22.93 35.91 64.64
CA ASP A 456 -24.15 35.78 65.43
C ASP A 456 -25.19 36.82 64.97
N LYS A 457 -26.44 36.35 64.79
CA LYS A 457 -27.61 37.19 64.50
C LYS A 457 -28.16 37.91 65.73
N ARG A 458 -27.88 37.42 66.93
CA ARG A 458 -28.37 37.98 68.21
C ARG A 458 -27.40 39.01 68.81
N ALA A 459 -26.13 38.99 68.40
CA ALA A 459 -25.16 40.00 68.80
C ALA A 459 -25.34 41.30 67.99
N THR A 460 -25.43 42.44 68.70
CA THR A 460 -25.41 43.77 68.09
C THR A 460 -24.02 44.09 67.49
N PRO A 461 -23.91 45.00 66.51
CA PRO A 461 -22.63 45.46 65.95
C PRO A 461 -21.52 45.79 66.97
N THR A 462 -21.85 46.35 68.13
CA THR A 462 -20.89 46.63 69.22
C THR A 462 -20.44 45.38 69.99
N ARG A 463 -21.25 44.32 70.02
CA ARG A 463 -20.98 43.08 70.79
C ARG A 463 -20.57 41.88 69.93
N ARG A 464 -20.11 42.11 68.68
CA ARG A 464 -19.65 41.05 67.75
C ARG A 464 -18.61 40.12 68.39
N GLY A 465 -18.81 38.81 68.20
CA GLY A 465 -17.90 37.76 68.65
C GLY A 465 -16.53 37.81 67.97
N CYS A 466 -15.51 37.25 68.62
CA CYS A 466 -14.11 37.36 68.19
C CYS A 466 -13.89 36.82 66.77
N VAL A 467 -14.49 35.69 66.42
CA VAL A 467 -14.35 35.06 65.08
C VAL A 467 -14.89 35.97 63.96
N SER A 468 -16.07 36.57 64.15
CA SER A 468 -16.62 37.56 63.21
C SER A 468 -15.68 38.76 63.04
N ASN A 469 -15.19 39.31 64.16
CA ASN A 469 -14.30 40.47 64.13
C ASN A 469 -13.00 40.17 63.37
N THR A 470 -12.41 39.00 63.61
CA THR A 470 -11.23 38.51 62.86
C THR A 470 -11.51 38.37 61.36
N GLY A 471 -12.69 37.88 60.96
CA GLY A 471 -13.10 37.85 59.55
C GLY A 471 -13.14 39.26 58.92
N GLY A 472 -13.71 40.23 59.65
CA GLY A 472 -13.71 41.64 59.22
C GLY A 472 -12.31 42.28 59.16
N ILE A 473 -11.37 41.82 59.98
CA ILE A 473 -9.96 42.25 59.92
C ILE A 473 -9.27 41.63 58.69
N PHE A 474 -9.43 40.33 58.44
CA PHE A 474 -8.84 39.68 57.25
C PHE A 474 -9.34 40.27 55.93
N LEU A 475 -10.63 40.63 55.82
CA LEU A 475 -11.13 41.36 54.65
C LEU A 475 -10.42 42.70 54.44
N MET A 476 -10.16 43.45 55.51
CA MET A 476 -9.44 44.73 55.42
C MET A 476 -7.93 44.55 55.16
N ALA A 477 -7.32 43.46 55.65
CA ALA A 477 -5.94 43.11 55.32
C ALA A 477 -5.80 42.79 53.83
N GLY A 478 -6.71 41.97 53.27
CA GLY A 478 -6.77 41.69 51.83
C GLY A 478 -6.94 42.96 50.99
N VAL A 479 -7.78 43.92 51.43
CA VAL A 479 -7.90 45.24 50.80
C VAL A 479 -6.57 46.01 50.82
N GLY A 480 -5.86 46.04 51.96
CA GLY A 480 -4.56 46.70 52.09
C GLY A 480 -3.51 46.13 51.15
N PHE A 481 -3.34 44.80 51.14
CA PHE A 481 -2.42 44.12 50.21
C PHE A 481 -2.83 44.30 48.74
N SER A 482 -4.13 44.39 48.45
CA SER A 482 -4.60 44.69 47.08
C SER A 482 -4.16 46.07 46.62
N PHE A 483 -4.30 47.12 47.43
CA PHE A 483 -3.79 48.45 47.08
C PHE A 483 -2.26 48.49 46.95
N LEU A 484 -1.54 47.73 47.77
CA LEU A 484 -0.08 47.68 47.75
C LEU A 484 0.47 47.02 46.48
N PHE A 485 -0.09 45.88 46.07
CA PHE A 485 0.49 45.03 45.01
C PHE A 485 -0.24 45.10 43.65
N CYS A 486 -1.50 45.53 43.57
CA CYS A 486 -2.27 45.48 42.32
C CYS A 486 -1.65 46.27 41.16
N TRP A 487 -1.02 47.41 41.44
CA TRP A 487 -0.36 48.21 40.39
C TRP A 487 0.92 47.53 39.87
N ILE A 488 1.70 46.89 40.75
CA ILE A 488 2.88 46.09 40.37
C ILE A 488 2.48 44.88 39.51
N LEU A 489 1.42 44.17 39.92
CA LEU A 489 0.85 43.06 39.16
C LEU A 489 0.32 43.53 37.80
N MET A 490 -0.30 44.72 37.71
CA MET A 490 -0.72 45.27 36.42
C MET A 490 0.45 45.70 35.53
N ILE A 491 1.58 46.19 36.06
CA ILE A 491 2.79 46.42 35.25
C ILE A 491 3.23 45.12 34.58
N LEU A 492 3.34 44.04 35.36
CA LEU A 492 3.71 42.73 34.84
C LEU A 492 2.71 42.27 33.76
N VAL A 493 1.40 42.37 34.03
CA VAL A 493 0.35 41.99 33.07
C VAL A 493 0.44 42.81 31.77
N VAL A 494 0.63 44.14 31.83
CA VAL A 494 0.68 44.98 30.62
C VAL A 494 1.91 44.66 29.77
N VAL A 495 3.11 44.57 30.37
CA VAL A 495 4.34 44.24 29.62
C VAL A 495 4.21 42.89 28.92
N THR A 496 3.72 41.89 29.65
CA THR A 496 3.66 40.50 29.18
C THR A 496 2.52 40.27 28.19
N PHE A 497 1.41 41.02 28.31
CA PHE A 497 0.34 41.11 27.32
C PHE A 497 0.82 41.71 26.00
N VAL A 498 1.48 42.87 26.01
CA VAL A 498 1.92 43.52 24.76
C VAL A 498 2.92 42.67 23.99
N ILE A 499 3.83 41.97 24.69
CA ILE A 499 4.77 41.04 24.06
C ILE A 499 4.03 39.80 23.52
N GLY A 500 3.28 39.08 24.38
CA GLY A 500 2.65 37.81 24.01
C GLY A 500 1.57 37.94 22.94
N ALA A 501 0.76 39.00 22.99
CA ALA A 501 -0.27 39.28 21.98
C ALA A 501 0.34 39.57 20.61
N ASN A 502 1.45 40.31 20.55
CA ASN A 502 2.13 40.62 19.29
C ASN A 502 2.91 39.43 18.73
N VAL A 503 3.58 38.61 19.57
CA VAL A 503 4.20 37.35 19.11
C VAL A 503 3.15 36.43 18.49
N GLU A 504 1.99 36.30 19.13
CA GLU A 504 0.89 35.49 18.61
C GLU A 504 0.39 36.02 17.25
N LYS A 505 0.09 37.32 17.18
CA LYS A 505 -0.60 37.93 16.03
C LYS A 505 0.29 38.32 14.84
N LEU A 506 1.58 38.56 15.07
CA LEU A 506 2.54 38.93 14.02
C LEU A 506 3.46 37.77 13.59
N LEU A 507 3.63 36.72 14.42
CA LEU A 507 4.52 35.60 14.11
C LEU A 507 3.77 34.26 14.04
N CYS A 508 3.07 33.85 15.10
CA CYS A 508 2.49 32.50 15.20
C CYS A 508 1.33 32.26 14.23
N GLU A 509 0.27 33.08 14.29
CA GLU A 509 -0.87 32.96 13.36
C GLU A 509 -0.46 33.20 11.88
N PRO A 510 0.37 34.22 11.55
CA PRO A 510 0.89 34.42 10.19
C PRO A 510 1.82 33.31 9.67
N TYR A 511 2.53 32.59 10.53
CA TYR A 511 3.28 31.41 10.12
C TYR A 511 2.35 30.22 9.85
N ALA A 512 1.40 29.95 10.75
CA ALA A 512 0.45 28.85 10.61
C ALA A 512 -0.42 28.95 9.35
N ASN A 513 -0.80 30.17 8.95
CA ASN A 513 -1.52 30.44 7.71
C ASN A 513 -0.61 30.76 6.49
N LYS A 514 0.72 30.64 6.67
CA LYS A 514 1.79 30.88 5.68
C LYS A 514 1.97 32.31 5.17
N LYS A 515 1.18 33.30 5.63
CA LYS A 515 1.38 34.71 5.24
C LYS A 515 2.78 35.22 5.56
N LEU A 516 3.42 34.73 6.62
CA LEU A 516 4.81 35.08 6.98
C LEU A 516 5.83 34.58 5.93
N LEU A 517 5.62 33.38 5.36
CA LEU A 517 6.47 32.86 4.28
C LEU A 517 6.30 33.70 3.01
N GLN A 518 5.06 34.08 2.69
CA GLN A 518 4.75 34.97 1.56
C GLN A 518 5.37 36.37 1.70
N VAL A 519 5.64 36.86 2.91
CA VAL A 519 6.45 38.07 3.11
C VAL A 519 7.87 37.83 2.64
N LEU A 520 8.52 36.76 3.09
CA LEU A 520 9.90 36.40 2.70
C LEU A 520 10.05 36.16 1.18
N ASP A 521 8.95 35.81 0.52
CA ASP A 521 8.84 35.66 -0.94
C ASP A 521 8.69 36.98 -1.72
N THR A 522 8.62 38.12 -1.03
CA THR A 522 8.62 39.44 -1.69
C THR A 522 9.95 39.65 -2.43
N PRO A 523 9.94 39.99 -3.73
CA PRO A 523 11.18 40.22 -4.47
C PRO A 523 12.05 41.33 -3.89
N TYR A 524 13.37 41.12 -3.91
CA TYR A 524 14.39 42.06 -3.43
C TYR A 524 14.30 42.41 -1.92
N LEU A 525 13.46 41.70 -1.14
CA LEU A 525 13.20 42.03 0.27
C LEU A 525 14.39 41.75 1.19
N LEU A 526 14.97 40.54 1.10
CA LEU A 526 16.04 40.09 1.99
C LEU A 526 17.43 40.54 1.53
N LYS A 527 17.58 40.88 0.24
CA LYS A 527 18.79 41.42 -0.37
C LYS A 527 18.44 42.13 -1.67
N GLU A 528 18.89 43.37 -1.81
CA GLU A 528 18.50 44.28 -2.90
C GLU A 528 18.83 43.75 -4.30
N ASP A 529 19.95 43.03 -4.46
CA ASP A 529 20.36 42.45 -5.75
C ASP A 529 19.63 41.15 -6.13
N TRP A 530 18.84 40.56 -5.23
CA TRP A 530 18.30 39.21 -5.40
C TRP A 530 16.78 39.21 -5.53
N GLN A 531 16.27 38.92 -6.75
CA GLN A 531 14.84 38.82 -6.99
C GLN A 531 14.20 37.70 -6.15
N PHE A 532 14.82 36.53 -6.06
CA PHE A 532 14.42 35.45 -5.18
C PHE A 532 15.60 35.02 -4.29
N PHE A 533 15.41 35.03 -2.97
CA PHE A 533 16.49 34.78 -2.01
C PHE A 533 16.98 33.33 -2.02
N LEU A 534 16.05 32.36 -2.03
CA LEU A 534 16.39 30.94 -1.96
C LEU A 534 17.15 30.45 -3.20
N SER A 535 16.80 30.89 -4.40
CA SER A 535 17.54 30.53 -5.62
C SER A 535 18.90 31.23 -5.71
N GLY A 536 19.01 32.47 -5.22
CA GLY A 536 20.29 33.15 -5.03
C GLY A 536 21.23 32.40 -4.08
N LEU A 537 20.69 31.81 -3.00
CA LEU A 537 21.43 31.02 -2.02
C LEU A 537 21.81 29.61 -2.52
N ILE A 538 20.84 28.85 -3.04
CA ILE A 538 20.97 27.41 -3.34
C ILE A 538 21.48 27.17 -4.77
N LEU A 539 20.94 27.90 -5.74
CA LEU A 539 21.24 27.73 -7.18
C LEU A 539 22.33 28.69 -7.66
N LYS A 540 22.82 29.58 -6.79
CA LYS A 540 23.75 30.68 -7.11
C LYS A 540 23.20 31.61 -8.22
N ASN A 541 21.88 31.63 -8.42
CA ASN A 541 21.16 32.41 -9.45
C ASN A 541 19.82 32.91 -8.88
N SER A 542 19.73 34.21 -8.60
CA SER A 542 18.58 34.84 -7.94
C SER A 542 17.36 35.09 -8.84
N ASN A 543 17.43 34.81 -10.14
CA ASN A 543 16.34 35.08 -11.09
C ASN A 543 15.34 33.91 -11.23
N ILE A 544 15.64 32.74 -10.63
CA ILE A 544 14.77 31.57 -10.67
C ILE A 544 13.71 31.70 -9.58
N ASN A 545 12.43 31.51 -9.95
CA ASN A 545 11.30 31.60 -9.03
C ASN A 545 11.27 30.41 -8.05
N LEU A 546 11.96 30.57 -6.93
CA LEU A 546 12.02 29.60 -5.84
C LEU A 546 11.62 30.29 -4.53
N THR A 547 10.46 29.92 -4.00
CA THR A 547 9.79 30.60 -2.89
C THR A 547 9.75 29.74 -1.62
N PHE A 548 9.87 30.39 -0.46
CA PHE A 548 9.73 29.80 0.87
C PHE A 548 8.38 29.12 1.06
N GLU A 549 7.26 29.70 0.59
CA GLU A 549 5.95 29.02 0.68
C GLU A 549 5.92 27.73 -0.14
N GLN A 550 6.44 27.75 -1.37
CA GLN A 550 6.52 26.56 -2.22
C GLN A 550 7.42 25.49 -1.60
N VAL A 551 8.66 25.85 -1.22
CA VAL A 551 9.62 24.91 -0.63
C VAL A 551 9.05 24.29 0.64
N TYR A 552 8.48 25.11 1.54
CA TYR A 552 7.84 24.61 2.76
C TYR A 552 6.67 23.65 2.44
N ARG A 553 5.77 24.02 1.51
CA ARG A 553 4.63 23.18 1.13
C ARG A 553 5.07 21.85 0.51
N ASP A 554 5.98 21.90 -0.45
CA ASP A 554 6.44 20.72 -1.19
C ASP A 554 7.21 19.77 -0.24
N CYS A 555 8.08 20.30 0.63
CA CYS A 555 8.74 19.49 1.67
C CYS A 555 7.76 18.94 2.71
N LYS A 556 6.76 19.71 3.15
CA LYS A 556 5.72 19.22 4.06
C LYS A 556 4.83 18.14 3.43
N GLY A 557 4.66 18.18 2.11
CA GLY A 557 4.07 17.10 1.30
C GLY A 557 4.99 15.89 1.08
N GLY A 558 6.24 15.94 1.55
CA GLY A 558 7.21 14.87 1.43
C GLY A 558 7.90 14.75 0.06
N ARG A 559 7.84 15.78 -0.79
CA ARG A 559 8.47 15.79 -2.12
C ARG A 559 10.00 15.66 -2.04
N GLY A 560 10.60 15.09 -3.08
CA GLY A 560 12.06 14.98 -3.21
C GLY A 560 12.78 16.33 -3.26
N VAL A 561 14.02 16.38 -2.76
CA VAL A 561 14.88 17.56 -2.77
C VAL A 561 15.03 18.14 -4.20
N TYR A 562 15.28 17.28 -5.20
CA TYR A 562 15.58 17.73 -6.57
C TYR A 562 14.49 18.62 -7.18
N ALA A 563 13.24 18.16 -7.24
CA ALA A 563 12.15 18.95 -7.81
C ALA A 563 11.66 20.08 -6.89
N THR A 564 11.88 19.98 -5.57
CA THR A 564 11.48 21.04 -4.65
C THR A 564 12.37 22.29 -4.77
N PHE A 565 13.67 22.10 -5.00
CA PHE A 565 14.64 23.19 -5.14
C PHE A 565 14.96 23.59 -6.59
N HIS A 566 14.26 23.03 -7.58
CA HIS A 566 14.51 23.24 -9.03
C HIS A 566 15.98 22.97 -9.43
N LEU A 567 16.54 21.85 -8.92
CA LEU A 567 17.93 21.46 -9.18
C LEU A 567 18.21 21.06 -10.64
N ASP A 568 17.18 20.98 -11.49
CA ASP A 568 17.30 20.90 -12.95
C ASP A 568 18.10 22.07 -13.55
N ASN A 569 18.08 23.23 -12.90
CA ASN A 569 18.87 24.41 -13.27
C ASN A 569 20.37 24.28 -12.92
N VAL A 570 20.74 23.28 -12.11
CA VAL A 570 22.13 22.95 -11.76
C VAL A 570 22.59 21.69 -12.52
N PHE A 571 21.71 20.70 -12.68
CA PHE A 571 22.01 19.46 -13.39
C PHE A 571 20.74 18.90 -14.06
N ASN A 572 20.63 19.02 -15.39
CA ASN A 572 19.48 18.50 -16.13
C ASN A 572 19.58 16.98 -16.35
N ILE A 573 18.81 16.21 -15.57
CA ILE A 573 18.73 14.74 -15.68
C ILE A 573 18.22 14.31 -17.06
N THR A 574 17.27 15.02 -17.66
CA THR A 574 16.63 14.65 -18.93
C THR A 574 17.61 14.70 -20.10
N GLU A 575 18.52 15.67 -20.10
CA GLU A 575 19.59 15.78 -21.10
C GLU A 575 20.67 14.70 -20.91
N ASN A 576 21.06 14.43 -19.66
CA ASN A 576 22.18 13.55 -19.35
C ASN A 576 21.81 12.05 -19.39
N PHE A 577 20.56 11.71 -19.03
CA PHE A 577 20.00 10.36 -19.07
C PHE A 577 19.05 10.14 -20.27
N ASN A 578 19.22 10.92 -21.35
CA ASN A 578 18.41 10.80 -22.56
C ASN A 578 18.35 9.35 -23.09
N ILE A 579 17.14 8.81 -23.13
CA ILE A 579 16.88 7.40 -23.45
C ILE A 579 17.40 7.05 -24.85
N GLU A 580 17.08 7.83 -25.88
CA GLU A 580 17.47 7.54 -27.27
C GLU A 580 18.99 7.57 -27.46
N LYS A 581 19.69 8.48 -26.77
CA LYS A 581 21.16 8.58 -26.80
C LYS A 581 21.83 7.32 -26.25
N HIS A 582 21.27 6.72 -25.20
CA HIS A 582 21.83 5.52 -24.56
C HIS A 582 21.33 4.22 -25.21
N THR A 583 20.05 4.13 -25.62
CA THR A 583 19.50 2.92 -26.26
C THR A 583 19.79 2.82 -27.75
N GLY A 584 20.09 3.93 -28.44
CA GLY A 584 20.32 3.97 -29.89
C GLY A 584 21.46 3.05 -30.37
N LYS A 585 22.49 2.85 -29.55
CA LYS A 585 23.55 1.87 -29.85
C LYS A 585 23.03 0.43 -29.76
N ILE A 586 22.28 0.09 -28.71
CA ILE A 586 21.66 -1.23 -28.56
C ILE A 586 20.72 -1.51 -29.74
N LYS A 587 19.90 -0.53 -30.12
CA LYS A 587 18.98 -0.60 -31.25
C LYS A 587 19.72 -0.89 -32.55
N LYS A 588 20.82 -0.16 -32.83
CA LYS A 588 21.62 -0.38 -34.04
C LYS A 588 22.23 -1.78 -34.11
N GLU A 589 22.76 -2.30 -33.00
CA GLU A 589 23.31 -3.68 -33.00
C GLU A 589 22.20 -4.73 -33.13
N LEU A 590 21.01 -4.50 -32.55
CA LEU A 590 19.84 -5.37 -32.73
C LEU A 590 19.26 -5.31 -34.16
N GLU A 591 19.33 -4.15 -34.84
CA GLU A 591 18.97 -4.00 -36.26
C GLU A 591 19.94 -4.77 -37.18
N ASN A 592 21.18 -5.03 -36.73
CA ASN A 592 22.14 -5.89 -37.44
C ASN A 592 21.87 -7.40 -37.27
N LEU A 593 20.86 -7.80 -36.48
CA LEU A 593 20.54 -9.20 -36.20
C LEU A 593 19.85 -9.87 -37.40
N ASN A 594 20.66 -10.32 -38.36
CA ASN A 594 20.18 -11.00 -39.57
C ASN A 594 20.26 -12.53 -39.42
N VAL A 595 19.15 -13.17 -39.06
CA VAL A 595 19.05 -14.64 -39.06
C VAL A 595 18.59 -15.12 -40.44
N ASN A 596 19.41 -15.96 -41.08
CA ASN A 596 19.01 -16.67 -42.29
C ASN A 596 18.53 -18.09 -41.95
N ILE A 597 17.23 -18.32 -42.11
CA ILE A 597 16.64 -19.66 -42.08
C ILE A 597 16.47 -20.13 -43.53
N ASP A 598 17.42 -20.95 -43.99
CA ASP A 598 17.39 -21.59 -45.30
C ASP A 598 16.03 -22.26 -45.60
N ASN A 599 15.70 -22.40 -46.89
CA ASN A 599 14.45 -22.98 -47.37
C ASN A 599 14.13 -24.33 -46.70
N ILE A 600 13.25 -24.31 -45.71
CA ILE A 600 12.75 -25.50 -45.01
C ILE A 600 11.97 -26.35 -46.01
N GLU A 601 12.52 -27.49 -46.42
CA GLU A 601 11.83 -28.47 -47.26
C GLU A 601 11.13 -29.50 -46.37
N LEU A 602 9.80 -29.50 -46.36
CA LEU A 602 8.99 -30.40 -45.50
C LEU A 602 9.01 -31.85 -45.98
N LEU A 603 9.02 -32.05 -47.29
CA LEU A 603 9.15 -33.33 -47.95
C LEU A 603 9.73 -33.08 -49.34
N ASP A 604 10.74 -33.87 -49.72
CA ASP A 604 11.41 -33.72 -51.00
C ASP A 604 10.58 -34.27 -52.17
N LYS A 605 11.06 -34.02 -53.39
CA LYS A 605 10.44 -34.54 -54.63
C LYS A 605 10.31 -36.07 -54.62
N THR A 606 11.25 -36.78 -53.99
CA THR A 606 11.23 -38.24 -53.87
C THR A 606 10.07 -38.70 -52.99
N GLY A 607 9.91 -38.12 -51.80
CA GLY A 607 8.81 -38.41 -50.89
C GLY A 607 7.44 -38.01 -51.47
N LYS A 608 7.35 -36.86 -52.17
CA LYS A 608 6.12 -36.46 -52.88
C LYS A 608 5.74 -37.50 -53.94
N LYS A 609 6.69 -37.90 -54.79
CA LYS A 609 6.47 -38.93 -55.81
C LYS A 609 6.08 -40.28 -55.18
N ASN A 610 6.67 -40.64 -54.04
CA ASN A 610 6.33 -41.88 -53.33
C ASN A 610 4.85 -41.91 -52.87
N LEU A 611 4.33 -40.77 -52.39
CA LEU A 611 2.92 -40.61 -52.09
C LEU A 611 2.05 -40.74 -53.35
N GLU A 612 2.42 -40.07 -54.45
CA GLU A 612 1.72 -40.14 -55.74
C GLU A 612 1.68 -41.57 -56.29
N ASP A 613 2.80 -42.30 -56.21
CA ASP A 613 2.89 -43.70 -56.63
C ASP A 613 2.03 -44.62 -55.74
N PHE A 614 1.93 -44.35 -54.43
CA PHE A 614 0.99 -45.07 -53.55
C PHE A 614 -0.47 -44.82 -53.90
N ALA A 615 -0.84 -43.58 -54.24
CA ALA A 615 -2.20 -43.25 -54.68
C ALA A 615 -2.62 -44.01 -55.96
N HIS A 616 -1.66 -44.33 -56.83
CA HIS A 616 -1.89 -45.02 -58.11
C HIS A 616 -1.37 -46.46 -58.11
N SER A 617 -1.25 -47.07 -56.93
CA SER A 617 -0.72 -48.44 -56.76
C SER A 617 -1.66 -49.56 -57.25
N GLY A 618 -2.89 -49.22 -57.67
CA GLY A 618 -3.89 -50.15 -58.17
C GLY A 618 -4.69 -50.89 -57.10
N ILE A 619 -4.36 -50.70 -55.80
CA ILE A 619 -5.03 -51.41 -54.70
C ILE A 619 -6.53 -51.08 -54.60
N ASP A 620 -6.93 -49.88 -55.00
CA ASP A 620 -8.33 -49.42 -55.02
C ASP A 620 -9.18 -50.09 -56.12
N ALA A 621 -8.53 -50.69 -57.13
CA ALA A 621 -9.19 -51.49 -58.16
C ALA A 621 -9.41 -52.97 -57.75
N ILE A 622 -8.86 -53.42 -56.63
CA ILE A 622 -9.02 -54.80 -56.13
C ILE A 622 -10.48 -55.05 -55.75
N ASN A 623 -11.10 -56.09 -56.31
CA ASN A 623 -12.46 -56.49 -55.95
C ASN A 623 -12.51 -57.25 -54.61
N TYR A 624 -12.34 -56.53 -53.49
CA TYR A 624 -12.35 -57.09 -52.13
C TYR A 624 -13.60 -57.94 -51.83
N SER A 625 -14.77 -57.55 -52.38
CA SER A 625 -16.02 -58.28 -52.21
C SER A 625 -15.98 -59.71 -52.75
N MET A 626 -15.14 -59.98 -53.75
CA MET A 626 -14.91 -61.32 -54.31
C MET A 626 -14.15 -62.19 -53.31
N TYR A 627 -13.04 -61.69 -52.78
CA TYR A 627 -12.20 -62.41 -51.82
C TYR A 627 -12.92 -62.65 -50.48
N LEU A 628 -13.72 -61.68 -49.99
CA LEU A 628 -14.53 -61.86 -48.79
C LEU A 628 -15.58 -62.96 -48.94
N LYS A 629 -16.30 -63.00 -50.07
CA LYS A 629 -17.30 -64.05 -50.36
C LYS A 629 -16.68 -65.45 -50.42
N GLU A 630 -15.46 -65.57 -50.93
CA GLU A 630 -14.77 -66.86 -50.97
C GLU A 630 -14.25 -67.26 -49.59
N ALA A 631 -13.69 -66.32 -48.82
CA ALA A 631 -13.19 -66.56 -47.48
C ALA A 631 -14.27 -66.92 -46.45
N GLU A 632 -15.55 -66.68 -46.75
CA GLU A 632 -16.69 -67.03 -45.89
C GLU A 632 -17.25 -68.44 -46.13
N LYS A 633 -16.82 -69.14 -47.18
CA LYS A 633 -17.20 -70.55 -47.38
C LYS A 633 -16.46 -71.47 -46.42
N SER A 634 -17.13 -72.51 -45.93
CA SER A 634 -16.46 -73.62 -45.22
C SER A 634 -15.56 -74.40 -46.18
N PRO A 635 -14.37 -74.89 -45.78
CA PRO A 635 -13.48 -75.66 -46.65
C PRO A 635 -14.10 -76.89 -47.34
N THR A 636 -15.12 -77.48 -46.71
CA THR A 636 -15.81 -78.70 -47.15
C THR A 636 -17.31 -78.47 -47.24
N LYS A 637 -17.97 -79.22 -48.13
CA LYS A 637 -19.42 -79.18 -48.35
C LYS A 637 -20.25 -79.82 -47.23
N MET A 638 -19.59 -80.55 -46.33
CA MET A 638 -20.18 -81.17 -45.14
C MET A 638 -19.15 -81.30 -44.03
N ASP A 639 -19.60 -81.45 -42.78
CA ASP A 639 -18.73 -81.75 -41.65
C ASP A 639 -18.11 -83.15 -41.81
N LEU A 640 -16.78 -83.19 -42.01
CA LEU A 640 -16.01 -84.42 -42.16
C LEU A 640 -15.99 -85.28 -40.88
N LEU A 641 -15.99 -84.68 -39.69
CA LEU A 641 -15.95 -85.44 -38.43
C LEU A 641 -17.31 -86.05 -38.11
N ALA A 642 -18.40 -85.32 -38.38
CA ALA A 642 -19.76 -85.86 -38.30
C ALA A 642 -19.96 -86.99 -39.32
N PHE A 643 -19.48 -86.82 -40.55
CA PHE A 643 -19.52 -87.86 -41.57
C PHE A 643 -18.70 -89.09 -41.18
N ALA A 644 -17.45 -88.92 -40.73
CA ALA A 644 -16.60 -90.02 -40.27
C ALA A 644 -17.22 -90.78 -39.11
N SER A 645 -17.83 -90.09 -38.14
CA SER A 645 -18.48 -90.72 -36.99
C SER A 645 -19.72 -91.52 -37.39
N SER A 646 -20.54 -90.99 -38.31
CA SER A 646 -21.70 -91.72 -38.86
C SER A 646 -21.28 -92.91 -39.74
N LEU A 647 -20.17 -92.78 -40.47
CA LEU A 647 -19.59 -93.86 -41.27
C LEU A 647 -19.06 -94.99 -40.38
N GLU A 648 -18.38 -94.66 -39.27
CA GLU A 648 -17.88 -95.60 -38.26
C GLU A 648 -19.03 -96.34 -37.55
N GLU A 649 -20.08 -95.63 -37.15
CA GLU A 649 -21.28 -96.22 -36.56
C GLU A 649 -21.94 -97.25 -37.51
N LYS A 650 -22.11 -96.88 -38.79
CA LYS A 650 -22.66 -97.77 -39.82
C LYS A 650 -21.73 -98.96 -40.11
N ALA A 651 -20.42 -98.73 -40.19
CA ALA A 651 -19.44 -99.80 -40.40
C ALA A 651 -19.42 -100.80 -39.25
N ASN A 652 -19.63 -100.36 -38.01
CA ASN A 652 -19.68 -101.22 -36.82
C ASN A 652 -20.92 -102.15 -36.79
N GLN A 653 -22.00 -101.80 -37.49
CA GLN A 653 -23.19 -102.65 -37.66
C GLN A 653 -22.99 -103.77 -38.69
N LEU A 654 -21.90 -103.75 -39.47
CA LEU A 654 -21.58 -104.81 -40.44
C LEU A 654 -20.92 -106.02 -39.77
N PRO A 655 -21.07 -107.23 -40.36
CA PRO A 655 -20.29 -108.40 -39.97
C PRO A 655 -18.78 -108.15 -40.09
N ASP A 656 -17.98 -108.87 -39.30
CA ASP A 656 -16.53 -108.78 -39.39
C ASP A 656 -16.03 -109.35 -40.72
N GLY A 657 -15.30 -108.54 -41.47
CA GLY A 657 -14.88 -108.85 -42.83
C GLY A 657 -14.19 -107.66 -43.51
N LYS A 658 -13.83 -107.86 -44.80
CA LYS A 658 -13.05 -106.88 -45.58
C LYS A 658 -13.76 -105.53 -45.70
N LEU A 659 -15.08 -105.54 -45.94
CA LEU A 659 -15.90 -104.33 -46.06
C LEU A 659 -15.82 -103.43 -44.82
N LYS A 660 -15.98 -104.01 -43.61
CA LYS A 660 -15.89 -103.28 -42.34
C LYS A 660 -14.49 -102.69 -42.09
N GLN A 661 -13.44 -103.43 -42.43
CA GLN A 661 -12.06 -102.95 -42.33
C GLN A 661 -11.76 -101.82 -43.31
N ALA A 662 -12.27 -101.90 -44.55
CA ALA A 662 -12.11 -100.84 -45.55
C ALA A 662 -12.81 -99.54 -45.12
N LEU A 663 -14.09 -99.63 -44.71
CA LEU A 663 -14.84 -98.45 -44.24
C LEU A 663 -14.22 -97.82 -42.98
N ASN A 664 -13.74 -98.63 -42.02
CA ASN A 664 -13.02 -98.09 -40.86
C ASN A 664 -11.65 -97.47 -41.22
N THR A 665 -11.01 -97.92 -42.31
CA THR A 665 -9.81 -97.26 -42.84
C THR A 665 -10.17 -95.90 -43.44
N ASP A 666 -11.25 -95.82 -44.22
CA ASP A 666 -11.75 -94.55 -44.77
C ASP A 666 -12.15 -93.56 -43.68
N VAL A 667 -12.76 -94.01 -42.57
CA VAL A 667 -13.03 -93.17 -41.37
C VAL A 667 -11.77 -92.50 -40.85
N GLN A 668 -10.67 -93.25 -40.69
CA GLN A 668 -9.40 -92.71 -40.20
C GLN A 668 -8.73 -91.79 -41.23
N ASN A 669 -8.88 -92.08 -42.53
CA ASN A 669 -8.47 -91.18 -43.61
C ASN A 669 -9.24 -89.85 -43.55
N ILE A 670 -10.56 -89.87 -43.34
CA ILE A 670 -11.39 -88.65 -43.23
C ILE A 670 -10.97 -87.81 -42.01
N ARG A 671 -10.76 -88.44 -40.84
CA ARG A 671 -10.25 -87.76 -39.63
C ARG A 671 -8.87 -87.14 -39.88
N THR A 672 -7.99 -87.84 -40.57
CA THR A 672 -6.65 -87.36 -40.94
C THR A 672 -6.73 -86.15 -41.89
N ILE A 673 -7.55 -86.22 -42.94
CA ILE A 673 -7.80 -85.12 -43.88
C ILE A 673 -8.37 -83.89 -43.15
N HIS A 674 -9.29 -84.08 -42.20
CA HIS A 674 -9.82 -82.98 -41.40
C HIS A 674 -8.69 -82.26 -40.62
N HIS A 675 -7.90 -82.99 -39.84
CA HIS A 675 -6.85 -82.36 -39.04
C HIS A 675 -5.69 -81.79 -39.86
N GLN A 676 -5.26 -82.48 -40.92
CA GLN A 676 -4.08 -82.08 -41.70
C GLN A 676 -4.37 -81.08 -42.82
N GLN A 677 -5.61 -81.00 -43.33
CA GLN A 677 -5.94 -80.19 -44.51
C GLN A 677 -7.08 -79.20 -44.25
N VAL A 678 -8.15 -79.59 -43.56
CA VAL A 678 -9.28 -78.66 -43.28
C VAL A 678 -8.90 -77.58 -42.27
N ILE A 679 -8.22 -77.92 -41.17
CA ILE A 679 -7.82 -76.92 -40.15
C ILE A 679 -6.84 -75.87 -40.71
N PRO A 680 -5.73 -76.22 -41.41
CA PRO A 680 -4.83 -75.21 -41.98
C PRO A 680 -5.48 -74.38 -43.09
N LEU A 681 -6.36 -74.97 -43.89
CA LEU A 681 -7.11 -74.25 -44.92
C LEU A 681 -8.08 -73.23 -44.30
N GLN A 682 -8.77 -73.58 -43.22
CA GLN A 682 -9.61 -72.64 -42.45
C GLN A 682 -8.79 -71.48 -41.85
N GLN A 683 -7.58 -71.75 -41.37
CA GLN A 683 -6.68 -70.69 -40.89
C GLN A 683 -6.27 -69.74 -42.02
N SER A 684 -5.95 -70.27 -43.20
CA SER A 684 -5.59 -69.47 -44.38
C SER A 684 -6.75 -68.59 -44.86
N LEU A 685 -7.99 -69.11 -44.85
CA LEU A 685 -9.21 -68.34 -45.16
C LEU A 685 -9.45 -67.22 -44.15
N ASN A 686 -9.24 -67.46 -42.86
CA ASN A 686 -9.35 -66.44 -41.81
C ASN A 686 -8.30 -65.32 -41.99
N THR A 687 -7.05 -65.68 -42.30
CA THR A 687 -5.96 -64.71 -42.59
C THR A 687 -6.24 -63.90 -43.85
N LEU A 688 -6.76 -64.55 -44.91
CA LEU A 688 -7.22 -63.87 -46.12
C LEU A 688 -8.28 -62.82 -45.79
N LYS A 689 -9.30 -63.18 -45.00
CA LYS A 689 -10.37 -62.26 -44.58
C LYS A 689 -9.85 -61.05 -43.79
N GLN A 690 -8.92 -61.25 -42.86
CA GLN A 690 -8.30 -60.15 -42.10
C GLN A 690 -7.44 -59.24 -42.99
N SER A 691 -6.67 -59.82 -43.91
CA SER A 691 -5.85 -59.07 -44.87
C SER A 691 -6.72 -58.22 -45.79
N VAL A 692 -7.80 -58.79 -46.32
CA VAL A 692 -8.75 -58.10 -47.22
C VAL A 692 -9.44 -56.92 -46.53
N TRP A 693 -9.93 -57.08 -45.29
CA TRP A 693 -10.51 -55.96 -44.53
C TRP A 693 -9.51 -54.84 -44.25
N THR A 694 -8.24 -55.18 -44.00
CA THR A 694 -7.17 -54.20 -43.78
C THR A 694 -6.90 -53.42 -45.07
N LEU A 695 -6.84 -54.10 -46.21
CA LEU A 695 -6.65 -53.48 -47.52
C LEU A 695 -7.84 -52.60 -47.92
N GLU A 696 -9.07 -53.12 -47.85
CA GLU A 696 -10.32 -52.39 -48.15
C GLU A 696 -10.42 -51.07 -47.38
N ARG A 697 -10.11 -51.09 -46.08
CA ARG A 697 -10.07 -49.88 -45.24
C ARG A 697 -8.97 -48.89 -45.64
N THR A 698 -7.85 -49.38 -46.17
CA THR A 698 -6.67 -48.56 -46.47
C THR A 698 -6.77 -47.94 -47.86
N SER A 699 -7.32 -48.66 -48.84
CA SER A 699 -7.54 -48.22 -50.21
C SER A 699 -8.79 -47.34 -50.38
N GLU A 700 -9.77 -47.40 -49.45
CA GLU A 700 -10.96 -46.55 -49.46
C GLU A 700 -10.59 -45.08 -49.72
N LYS A 701 -10.95 -44.55 -50.90
CA LYS A 701 -10.67 -43.16 -51.30
C LYS A 701 -9.19 -42.76 -51.17
N LEU A 702 -8.26 -43.70 -51.35
CA LEU A 702 -6.83 -43.43 -51.22
C LEU A 702 -6.34 -42.29 -52.13
N PRO A 703 -6.73 -42.19 -53.43
CA PRO A 703 -6.34 -41.06 -54.27
C PRO A 703 -6.80 -39.70 -53.71
N GLU A 704 -8.04 -39.62 -53.19
CA GLU A 704 -8.57 -38.39 -52.57
C GLU A 704 -7.78 -38.02 -51.29
N LYS A 705 -7.48 -39.02 -50.43
CA LYS A 705 -6.72 -38.87 -49.19
C LYS A 705 -5.29 -38.36 -49.47
N VAL A 706 -4.59 -38.98 -50.42
CA VAL A 706 -3.22 -38.58 -50.80
C VAL A 706 -3.20 -37.21 -51.45
N ASN A 707 -4.09 -36.94 -52.41
CA ASN A 707 -4.16 -35.64 -53.08
C ASN A 707 -4.41 -34.49 -52.09
N LYS A 708 -5.28 -34.70 -51.10
CA LYS A 708 -5.50 -33.73 -50.02
C LYS A 708 -4.23 -33.47 -49.20
N ILE A 709 -3.41 -34.49 -48.93
CA ILE A 709 -2.11 -34.33 -48.24
C ILE A 709 -1.14 -33.54 -49.13
N ILE A 710 -1.05 -33.85 -50.42
CA ILE A 710 -0.17 -33.14 -51.37
C ILE A 710 -0.54 -31.66 -51.47
N VAL A 711 -1.82 -31.32 -51.62
CA VAL A 711 -2.29 -29.92 -51.64
C VAL A 711 -1.99 -29.20 -50.31
N SER A 712 -2.11 -29.91 -49.18
CA SER A 712 -1.78 -29.37 -47.86
C SER A 712 -0.27 -29.13 -47.70
N LEU A 713 0.55 -30.03 -48.24
CA LEU A 713 2.01 -29.91 -48.30
C LEU A 713 2.45 -28.75 -49.17
N GLU A 714 1.91 -28.59 -50.37
CA GLU A 714 2.21 -27.43 -51.23
C GLU A 714 1.80 -26.11 -50.57
N SER A 715 0.64 -26.08 -49.89
CA SER A 715 0.19 -24.90 -49.14
C SER A 715 1.13 -24.56 -47.98
N ALA A 716 1.56 -25.56 -47.19
CA ALA A 716 2.51 -25.37 -46.10
C ALA A 716 3.91 -24.96 -46.61
N GLN A 717 4.40 -25.61 -47.67
CA GLN A 717 5.68 -25.30 -48.30
C GLN A 717 5.69 -23.87 -48.87
N ASN A 718 4.63 -23.44 -49.54
CA ASN A 718 4.45 -22.07 -50.01
C ASN A 718 4.35 -21.06 -48.86
N PHE A 719 3.69 -21.42 -47.75
CA PHE A 719 3.68 -20.57 -46.56
C PHE A 719 5.09 -20.36 -45.99
N LEU A 720 5.91 -21.42 -45.91
CA LEU A 720 7.27 -21.33 -45.41
C LEU A 720 8.15 -20.47 -46.33
N ILE A 721 8.16 -20.75 -47.63
CA ILE A 721 8.96 -20.01 -48.63
C ILE A 721 8.65 -18.50 -48.60
N ASN A 722 7.38 -18.12 -48.49
CA ASN A 722 6.98 -16.71 -48.59
C ASN A 722 7.01 -15.95 -47.25
N ASN A 723 6.83 -16.63 -46.10
CA ASN A 723 6.66 -15.94 -44.80
C ASN A 723 7.79 -16.17 -43.78
N VAL A 724 8.71 -17.12 -43.96
CA VAL A 724 9.78 -17.34 -42.97
C VAL A 724 10.62 -16.08 -42.77
N SER A 725 11.00 -15.38 -43.84
CA SER A 725 11.79 -14.14 -43.74
C SER A 725 11.04 -13.01 -43.00
N SER A 726 9.76 -12.81 -43.28
CA SER A 726 8.96 -11.78 -42.60
C SER A 726 8.70 -12.12 -41.12
N ILE A 727 8.43 -13.39 -40.81
CA ILE A 727 8.28 -13.89 -39.43
C ILE A 727 9.57 -13.69 -38.63
N VAL A 728 10.73 -14.01 -39.21
CA VAL A 728 12.05 -13.79 -38.59
C VAL A 728 12.27 -12.31 -38.27
N ILE A 729 11.99 -11.41 -39.22
CA ILE A 729 12.13 -9.96 -39.02
C ILE A 729 11.17 -9.47 -37.93
N GLU A 730 9.90 -9.89 -37.96
CA GLU A 730 8.89 -9.46 -37.00
C GLU A 730 9.23 -9.91 -35.57
N GLU A 731 9.58 -11.18 -35.37
CA GLU A 731 9.97 -11.71 -34.05
C GLU A 731 11.30 -11.16 -33.56
N THR A 732 12.24 -10.84 -34.47
CA THR A 732 13.49 -10.13 -34.14
C THR A 732 13.21 -8.72 -33.65
N MET A 733 12.31 -7.98 -34.32
CA MET A 733 11.93 -6.62 -33.88
C MET A 733 11.21 -6.64 -32.52
N LYS A 734 10.30 -7.60 -32.28
CA LYS A 734 9.66 -7.79 -30.96
C LYS A 734 10.68 -8.14 -29.87
N TYR A 735 11.65 -8.99 -30.20
CA TYR A 735 12.73 -9.35 -29.29
C TYR A 735 13.60 -8.14 -28.93
N GLY A 736 14.09 -7.41 -29.93
CA GLY A 736 14.91 -6.21 -29.73
C GLY A 736 14.16 -5.14 -28.93
N GLY A 737 12.88 -4.92 -29.21
CA GLY A 737 12.01 -4.04 -28.43
C GLY A 737 11.85 -4.48 -26.96
N THR A 738 11.90 -5.78 -26.68
CA THR A 738 11.87 -6.32 -25.30
C THR A 738 13.16 -5.99 -24.54
N ILE A 739 14.32 -6.23 -25.17
CA ILE A 739 15.64 -5.90 -24.60
C ILE A 739 15.76 -4.38 -24.36
N ILE A 740 15.41 -3.55 -25.35
CA ILE A 740 15.43 -2.08 -25.22
C ILE A 740 14.45 -1.61 -24.13
N GLY A 741 13.26 -2.21 -24.06
CA GLY A 741 12.22 -1.87 -23.09
C GLY A 741 12.62 -2.02 -21.62
N TYR A 742 13.57 -2.92 -21.30
CA TYR A 742 14.15 -3.01 -19.96
C TYR A 742 14.92 -1.74 -19.59
N PHE A 743 15.74 -1.22 -20.49
CA PHE A 743 16.51 0.01 -20.29
C PHE A 743 15.65 1.26 -20.31
N GLU A 744 14.63 1.31 -21.18
CA GLU A 744 13.66 2.41 -21.12
C GLU A 744 12.93 2.45 -19.77
N ARG A 745 12.53 1.29 -19.23
CA ARG A 745 11.84 1.22 -17.94
C ARG A 745 12.76 1.63 -16.80
N TYR A 746 14.03 1.19 -16.83
CA TYR A 746 15.05 1.66 -15.89
C TYR A 746 15.24 3.17 -15.97
N LEU A 747 15.51 3.75 -17.15
CA LEU A 747 15.76 5.19 -17.28
C LEU A 747 14.52 6.05 -16.94
N LYS A 748 13.31 5.59 -17.27
CA LYS A 748 12.05 6.22 -16.83
C LYS A 748 11.92 6.17 -15.30
N TRP A 749 12.28 5.05 -14.67
CA TRP A 749 12.33 4.96 -13.20
C TRP A 749 13.41 5.86 -12.61
N VAL A 750 14.65 5.90 -13.13
CA VAL A 750 15.71 6.80 -12.66
C VAL A 750 15.26 8.25 -12.70
N SER A 751 14.66 8.68 -13.82
CA SER A 751 14.11 10.04 -13.96
C SER A 751 13.08 10.34 -12.88
N TYR A 752 12.04 9.50 -12.74
CA TYR A 752 10.99 9.69 -11.72
C TYR A 752 11.52 9.61 -10.28
N ALA A 753 12.42 8.66 -10.01
CA ALA A 753 13.05 8.43 -8.74
C ALA A 753 13.79 9.70 -8.30
N ILE A 754 14.72 10.21 -9.11
CA ILE A 754 15.50 11.39 -8.75
C ILE A 754 14.61 12.64 -8.67
N THR A 755 13.68 12.85 -9.61
CA THR A 755 12.88 14.08 -9.62
C THR A 755 11.90 14.16 -8.45
N GLU A 756 11.08 13.13 -8.21
CA GLU A 756 9.93 13.24 -7.29
C GLU A 756 10.11 12.50 -5.96
N LYS A 757 10.98 11.48 -5.86
CA LYS A 757 11.03 10.57 -4.70
C LYS A 757 12.35 10.52 -3.95
N MET A 758 13.47 10.79 -4.61
CA MET A 758 14.79 10.72 -4.02
C MET A 758 14.94 11.79 -2.95
N THR A 759 15.28 11.34 -1.74
CA THR A 759 15.49 12.15 -0.55
C THR A 759 14.34 13.12 -0.29
N SER A 760 13.35 12.71 0.51
CA SER A 760 12.25 13.60 0.92
C SER A 760 12.78 14.79 1.71
N CYS A 761 12.50 16.03 1.28
CA CYS A 761 12.96 17.22 2.02
C CYS A 761 12.14 17.55 3.27
N LYS A 762 11.25 16.63 3.69
CA LYS A 762 10.39 16.74 4.87
C LYS A 762 11.11 17.17 6.16
N PRO A 763 12.32 16.68 6.51
CA PRO A 763 13.05 17.15 7.70
C PRO A 763 13.26 18.67 7.75
N LEU A 764 13.39 19.35 6.60
CA LEU A 764 13.54 20.81 6.57
C LEU A 764 12.24 21.51 7.02
N ALA A 765 11.09 21.08 6.49
CA ALA A 765 9.79 21.61 6.91
C ALA A 765 9.49 21.27 8.39
N THR A 766 9.85 20.06 8.84
CA THR A 766 9.72 19.63 10.24
C THR A 766 10.62 20.45 11.18
N ALA A 767 11.84 20.82 10.76
CA ALA A 767 12.71 21.71 11.51
C ALA A 767 12.15 23.15 11.61
N MET A 768 11.58 23.69 10.52
CA MET A 768 10.91 24.99 10.55
C MET A 768 9.68 24.97 11.47
N ASP A 769 8.82 23.94 11.36
CA ASP A 769 7.67 23.77 12.25
C ASP A 769 8.08 23.57 13.71
N SER A 770 9.17 22.85 13.96
CA SER A 770 9.74 22.69 15.31
C SER A 770 10.18 24.03 15.89
N ALA A 771 10.89 24.86 15.11
CA ALA A 771 11.37 26.16 15.56
C ALA A 771 10.24 27.16 15.82
N VAL A 772 9.24 27.23 14.93
CA VAL A 772 8.14 28.20 15.06
C VAL A 772 6.97 27.65 15.86
N ASN A 773 6.27 26.62 15.37
CA ASN A 773 5.08 26.10 16.05
C ASN A 773 5.42 25.42 17.38
N GLY A 774 6.50 24.62 17.43
CA GLY A 774 6.94 23.92 18.63
C GLY A 774 7.54 24.87 19.67
N VAL A 775 8.66 25.51 19.32
CA VAL A 775 9.51 26.28 20.25
C VAL A 775 8.98 27.69 20.50
N LEU A 776 8.85 28.54 19.47
CA LEU A 776 8.44 29.94 19.65
C LEU A 776 6.99 30.04 20.15
N CYS A 777 6.07 29.36 19.49
CA CYS A 777 4.63 29.48 19.75
C CYS A 777 4.19 28.57 20.92
N GLY A 778 4.31 27.25 20.76
CA GLY A 778 3.77 26.29 21.74
C GLY A 778 4.47 26.25 23.10
N TYR A 779 5.78 26.54 23.16
CA TYR A 779 6.52 26.57 24.43
C TYR A 779 6.78 27.99 24.96
N GLY A 780 6.74 29.00 24.10
CA GLY A 780 6.96 30.41 24.47
C GLY A 780 5.68 31.23 24.55
N ALA A 781 5.10 31.55 23.39
CA ALA A 781 3.95 32.44 23.27
C ALA A 781 2.73 31.92 24.05
N ASP A 782 2.39 30.64 23.91
CA ASP A 782 1.23 30.02 24.53
C ASP A 782 1.25 30.09 26.08
N PRO A 783 2.31 29.63 26.78
CA PRO A 783 2.44 29.84 28.22
C PRO A 783 2.47 31.32 28.61
N LEU A 784 3.21 32.18 27.90
CA LEU A 784 3.25 33.62 28.19
C LEU A 784 1.84 34.24 28.12
N ASN A 785 1.06 33.82 27.11
CA ASN A 785 -0.30 34.27 26.87
C ASN A 785 -1.28 33.78 27.95
N LEU A 786 -1.18 32.51 28.36
CA LEU A 786 -1.96 31.97 29.47
C LEU A 786 -1.61 32.65 30.81
N PHE A 787 -0.34 33.00 31.02
CA PHE A 787 0.14 33.65 32.23
C PHE A 787 -0.48 35.04 32.42
N TRP A 788 -0.33 35.95 31.44
CA TRP A 788 -0.88 37.30 31.58
C TRP A 788 -2.41 37.30 31.53
N PHE A 789 -3.04 36.37 30.81
CA PHE A 789 -4.50 36.25 30.77
C PHE A 789 -5.06 35.82 32.14
N GLY A 790 -4.44 34.83 32.78
CA GLY A 790 -4.82 34.36 34.11
C GLY A 790 -4.63 35.41 35.21
N ILE A 791 -3.42 35.98 35.31
CA ILE A 791 -3.05 36.97 36.32
C ILE A 791 -3.75 38.32 36.05
N GLY A 792 -3.89 38.73 34.79
CA GLY A 792 -4.60 39.95 34.40
C GLY A 792 -6.07 39.89 34.78
N LYS A 793 -6.76 38.79 34.46
CA LYS A 793 -8.13 38.53 34.93
C LYS A 793 -8.24 38.63 36.46
N ALA A 794 -7.34 37.96 37.19
CA ALA A 794 -7.35 37.98 38.65
C ALA A 794 -7.12 39.39 39.21
N THR A 795 -6.19 40.15 38.63
CA THR A 795 -5.82 41.50 39.07
C THR A 795 -6.93 42.52 38.79
N VAL A 796 -7.58 42.46 37.62
CA VAL A 796 -8.76 43.30 37.31
C VAL A 796 -9.93 43.00 38.27
N LEU A 797 -10.12 41.73 38.65
CA LEU A 797 -11.13 41.32 39.62
C LEU A 797 -10.87 41.82 41.06
N LEU A 798 -9.64 42.26 41.40
CA LEU A 798 -9.38 42.93 42.69
C LEU A 798 -10.16 44.23 42.84
N LEU A 799 -10.41 44.97 41.75
CA LEU A 799 -11.10 46.26 41.80
C LEU A 799 -12.53 46.16 42.40
N PRO A 800 -13.44 45.29 41.90
CA PRO A 800 -14.72 45.05 42.56
C PRO A 800 -14.56 44.32 43.90
N ALA A 801 -13.58 43.41 44.04
CA ALA A 801 -13.35 42.70 45.30
C ALA A 801 -13.07 43.65 46.47
N ILE A 802 -12.24 44.68 46.27
CA ILE A 802 -11.95 45.72 47.28
C ILE A 802 -13.23 46.45 47.71
N ILE A 803 -14.02 46.93 46.74
CA ILE A 803 -15.24 47.69 47.03
C ILE A 803 -16.23 46.84 47.83
N ILE A 804 -16.35 45.56 47.50
CA ILE A 804 -17.23 44.60 48.18
C ILE A 804 -16.65 44.25 49.56
N ALA A 805 -15.35 43.96 49.68
CA ALA A 805 -14.67 43.61 50.93
C ALA A 805 -14.73 44.75 51.95
N VAL A 806 -14.49 46.01 51.56
CA VAL A 806 -14.64 47.18 52.46
C VAL A 806 -16.08 47.32 52.96
N LYS A 807 -17.08 47.13 52.09
CA LYS A 807 -18.50 47.18 52.48
C LYS A 807 -18.90 46.00 53.35
N LEU A 808 -18.33 44.81 53.10
CA LEU A 808 -18.64 43.57 53.81
C LEU A 808 -17.97 43.52 55.19
N ALA A 809 -16.74 44.00 55.31
CA ALA A 809 -16.00 44.10 56.58
C ALA A 809 -16.78 44.86 57.65
N LYS A 810 -17.58 45.88 57.28
CA LYS A 810 -18.46 46.58 58.21
C LYS A 810 -19.51 45.68 58.88
N TYR A 811 -19.95 44.59 58.27
CA TYR A 811 -20.91 43.68 58.92
C TYR A 811 -20.25 42.67 59.87
N TYR A 812 -18.92 42.49 59.77
CA TYR A 812 -18.20 41.45 60.51
C TYR A 812 -17.32 42.01 61.63
N ARG A 813 -16.70 43.18 61.44
CA ARG A 813 -15.95 43.88 62.49
C ARG A 813 -16.85 44.26 63.67
N ARG A 814 -16.29 44.22 64.88
CA ARG A 814 -16.88 44.87 66.04
C ARG A 814 -16.83 46.39 65.84
N MET A 815 -17.93 47.06 66.14
CA MET A 815 -18.06 48.52 66.05
C MET A 815 -17.90 49.17 67.42
N ASP A 816 -17.50 50.43 67.42
CA ASP A 816 -17.39 51.26 68.63
C ASP A 816 -18.74 51.90 68.98
N SER A 817 -19.65 52.05 67.99
CA SER A 817 -21.03 52.53 68.19
C SER A 817 -22.00 52.00 67.13
N GLU A 818 -23.29 52.07 67.41
CA GLU A 818 -24.40 51.66 66.53
C GLU A 818 -25.57 52.64 66.66
N ASP A 819 -26.42 52.74 65.63
CA ASP A 819 -27.67 53.49 65.73
C ASP A 819 -28.59 52.79 66.75
N VAL A 820 -28.93 53.45 67.86
CA VAL A 820 -30.02 53.01 68.74
C VAL A 820 -31.30 53.68 68.25
N TYR A 821 -32.15 52.91 67.58
CA TYR A 821 -33.56 53.22 67.54
C TYR A 821 -34.22 52.45 68.66
N ASP A 822 -35.03 53.12 69.48
CA ASP A 822 -35.98 52.43 70.33
C ASP A 822 -36.92 51.65 69.41
N ASP A 823 -36.75 50.33 69.39
CA ASP A 823 -37.82 49.42 68.99
C ASP A 823 -38.96 49.68 69.99
N VAL A 824 -39.85 50.62 69.64
CA VAL A 824 -41.09 50.85 70.39
C VAL A 824 -41.78 49.49 70.45
N GLU A 825 -41.79 48.91 71.66
CA GLU A 825 -42.33 47.60 71.89
C GLU A 825 -43.80 47.60 71.49
N THR A 826 -44.09 47.12 70.29
CA THR A 826 -45.40 46.56 69.96
C THR A 826 -45.49 45.22 70.65
N VAL A 827 -45.56 45.26 71.99
CA VAL A 827 -45.80 44.12 72.86
C VAL A 827 -47.05 43.41 72.32
N PRO A 828 -46.92 42.17 71.80
CA PRO A 828 -48.08 41.36 71.53
C PRO A 828 -48.58 40.91 72.90
N MET A 829 -49.56 41.64 73.44
CA MET A 829 -50.16 41.35 74.74
C MET A 829 -50.81 39.97 74.71
N LYS A 830 -50.08 38.93 75.16
CA LYS A 830 -50.67 37.63 75.50
C LYS A 830 -49.80 36.82 76.46
N ASN A 831 -50.41 36.52 77.60
CA ASN A 831 -50.15 35.42 78.53
C ASN A 831 -48.94 35.56 79.48
N LEU A 832 -49.26 36.07 80.68
CA LEU A 832 -48.77 35.45 81.92
C LEU A 832 -49.01 33.93 81.87
N GLU A 833 -48.06 33.13 82.36
CA GLU A 833 -48.27 32.10 83.39
C GLU A 833 -46.95 31.36 83.72
N ASN A 834 -46.67 31.19 85.02
CA ASN A 834 -45.70 30.25 85.64
C ASN A 834 -44.20 30.38 85.25
N GLY A 835 -43.22 30.35 86.17
CA GLY A 835 -43.27 30.32 87.63
C GLY A 835 -41.98 29.73 88.25
N SER A 836 -41.53 30.32 89.36
CA SER A 836 -40.70 29.70 90.43
C SER A 836 -39.20 29.37 90.21
N ASN A 837 -38.36 30.11 90.96
CA ASN A 837 -37.24 29.68 91.84
C ASN A 837 -35.98 28.95 91.33
N GLY A 838 -34.83 29.36 91.87
CA GLY A 838 -33.54 28.64 91.79
C GLY A 838 -32.31 29.40 92.30
N TYR A 839 -32.27 29.78 93.59
CA TYR A 839 -31.04 30.32 94.22
C TYR A 839 -30.00 29.21 94.45
N HIS A 840 -28.70 29.51 94.27
CA HIS A 840 -27.73 29.37 95.37
C HIS A 840 -26.41 30.14 95.14
N LYS A 841 -25.86 30.68 96.23
CA LYS A 841 -24.48 31.22 96.35
C LYS A 841 -23.54 30.11 96.81
N ASP A 842 -22.22 30.37 96.71
CA ASP A 842 -21.31 30.46 97.88
C ASP A 842 -19.89 30.88 97.44
N HIS A 843 -19.36 31.99 97.98
CA HIS A 843 -18.17 32.06 98.87
C HIS A 843 -16.80 32.02 98.13
N LEU A 844 -15.71 32.68 98.56
CA LEU A 844 -15.38 33.40 99.80
C LEU A 844 -14.31 34.51 99.51
N TYR A 845 -14.39 35.65 100.21
CA TYR A 845 -13.36 36.62 100.67
C TYR A 845 -11.98 36.79 99.94
N GLY A 846 -11.37 37.99 99.93
CA GLY A 846 -11.59 39.15 100.81
C GLY A 846 -11.03 40.49 100.30
N VAL A 847 -11.13 41.50 101.17
CA VAL A 847 -11.03 42.95 100.84
C VAL A 847 -10.06 43.65 101.80
N HIS A 848 -9.30 44.62 101.29
CA HIS A 848 -8.95 45.91 101.92
C HIS A 848 -7.95 46.67 101.01
N ASN A 849 -7.89 48.01 100.94
CA ASN A 849 -8.87 49.11 101.14
C ASN A 849 -8.19 50.38 100.58
N PRO A 850 -8.88 51.36 99.98
CA PRO A 850 -8.70 52.73 100.49
C PRO A 850 -9.95 53.62 100.40
N VAL A 851 -10.30 54.23 101.53
CA VAL A 851 -11.34 55.26 101.77
C VAL A 851 -10.86 56.01 103.03
N MET A 852 -10.89 57.34 103.23
CA MET A 852 -11.45 58.52 102.53
C MET A 852 -10.30 59.60 102.42
N THR A 853 -10.43 60.90 102.13
CA THR A 853 -11.54 61.88 102.04
C THR A 853 -11.19 63.01 101.04
N SER A 854 -12.13 63.93 100.79
CA SER A 854 -11.93 65.31 100.30
C SER A 854 -12.37 66.30 101.42
N PRO A 855 -12.55 67.64 101.26
CA PRO A 855 -12.25 68.55 100.13
C PRO A 855 -11.65 69.93 100.55
N SER A 856 -11.66 70.87 99.58
CA SER A 856 -11.84 72.33 99.72
C SER A 856 -10.62 73.25 99.65
N ARG A 857 -10.88 74.48 99.15
CA ARG A 857 -9.92 75.49 98.69
C ARG A 857 -9.52 76.44 99.82
N TYR A 858 -8.27 76.91 99.76
CA TYR A 858 -7.96 78.35 99.63
C TYR A 858 -6.84 78.51 98.61
#